data_AF-A0A846T2D1-F1
#
_entry.id   AF-A0A846T2D1-F1
#
_cell.length_a   1.000
_cell.length_b   1.000
_cell.length_c   1.000
_cell.angle_alpha   90.00
_cell.angle_beta   90.00
_cell.angle_gamma   90.00
#
_symmetry.space_group_name_H-M   'P 1'
#
loop_
_entity.id
_entity.type
_entity.pdbx_description
1 polymer ?
#
loop_
_entity_poly.entity_id
_entity_poly.type
_entity_poly.pdbx_seq_one_letter_code
_entity_poly.pdbx_strand_id
1 'polypeptide(L)'
;RAELWRTCKVVVSTPQGLENDVVSRRVDLSQVSLLVVDEAHRAVGEYAYAFVARKYRDVALHERILALTASPGDRAESIQEVCRNLGVERVEVRSVEDADVLPYVQELEVRLVRVELPERYGRLRGFLRECYLSKLEVLKELGFLSVPPSSVGKVKVLELSRALFARMAKGERTPEMLRAVSLAAEALKVEHAVELIETQGVYSTLGYLQGLVEQAASSKTKAVQNLVRDAAFRSALALAQSLVEEGVVDPKMVALERLVAARLGEGAKAIVFTQYREQAKKVSQMLVARGISNEVFVGQAKRKDAGLSQKQQQEVLSRFREGGFRCLVATSVAEEGLDIPEVDVVVFFEPVPSAIRSVQRRGRTGRHAKGLVFVLVTKGTRDEAYHFATKSKERRMHRVLGDLKKVVEPVAREPKLEEFAGLEHDVVVHVDQRERGSGVVRALSDLGVRIELMNLEIGDYVLSDRVVVELKRVPDFVDSLVDGRLLDQARQLRRYARPVLILEGDEDVYGQRNVHPNAIRGVLASLIVDFGITVLRSRSPGDTAGLLAVMARREQVASERELRMHGVKPLSLDQVQEYVVSSLPGIGPRLAVPLLRRFGSIRALVNASEEELREVDLIGPSKAKKLRDLFDAHFERS
;
A
#
# COMPACT_ATOMS: atom_id res chain seq x y z
N ARG A 1 24.48 14.41 -2.72
CA ARG A 1 23.88 13.43 -3.68
C ARG A 1 24.04 13.87 -5.12
N ALA A 2 23.53 15.04 -5.53
CA ALA A 2 23.77 15.58 -6.88
C ALA A 2 25.27 15.72 -7.22
N GLU A 3 26.08 16.17 -6.25
CA GLU A 3 27.54 16.23 -6.40
C GLU A 3 28.17 14.83 -6.57
N LEU A 4 27.82 13.90 -5.68
CA LEU A 4 28.27 12.49 -5.78
C LEU A 4 27.90 11.86 -7.14
N TRP A 5 26.73 12.18 -7.69
CA TRP A 5 26.30 11.68 -9.01
C TRP A 5 27.23 12.16 -10.14
N ARG A 6 27.76 13.38 -10.05
CA ARG A 6 28.69 13.94 -11.06
C ARG A 6 30.08 13.32 -10.98
N THR A 7 30.51 12.90 -9.80
CA THR A 7 31.89 12.43 -9.57
C THR A 7 32.03 10.91 -9.56
N CYS A 8 30.97 10.19 -9.18
CA CYS A 8 31.00 8.74 -9.05
C CYS A 8 30.84 8.03 -10.39
N LYS A 9 31.62 6.97 -10.61
CA LYS A 9 31.49 6.08 -11.79
C LYS A 9 30.42 5.01 -11.63
N VAL A 10 30.15 4.59 -10.39
CA VAL A 10 29.16 3.57 -10.05
C VAL A 10 28.34 4.08 -8.88
N VAL A 11 27.02 4.00 -9.01
CA VAL A 11 26.07 4.42 -7.98
C VAL A 11 25.15 3.25 -7.66
N VAL A 12 25.11 2.86 -6.39
CA VAL A 12 24.16 1.88 -5.87
C VAL A 12 23.10 2.61 -5.06
N SER A 13 21.84 2.48 -5.45
CA SER A 13 20.72 3.17 -4.81
C SER A 13 19.51 2.24 -4.68
N THR A 14 18.69 2.50 -3.66
CA THR A 14 17.36 1.91 -3.62
C THR A 14 16.49 2.46 -4.77
N PRO A 15 15.51 1.68 -5.26
CA PRO A 15 14.70 2.06 -6.43
C PRO A 15 13.96 3.39 -6.20
N GLN A 16 13.31 3.52 -5.04
CA GLN A 16 12.57 4.72 -4.63
C GLN A 16 13.50 5.91 -4.39
N GLY A 17 14.73 5.66 -3.93
CA GLY A 17 15.73 6.70 -3.77
C GLY A 17 16.10 7.33 -5.10
N LEU A 18 16.37 6.50 -6.11
CA LEU A 18 16.71 6.96 -7.45
C LEU A 18 15.52 7.62 -8.15
N GLU A 19 14.34 7.03 -8.06
CA GLU A 19 13.09 7.62 -8.57
C GLU A 19 12.90 9.06 -8.05
N ASN A 20 13.00 9.24 -6.72
CA ASN A 20 12.85 10.56 -6.11
C ASN A 20 13.89 11.56 -6.61
N ASP A 21 15.13 11.12 -6.79
CA ASP A 21 16.21 11.98 -7.27
C ASP A 21 15.98 12.37 -8.75
N VAL A 22 15.47 11.46 -9.59
CA VAL A 22 15.07 11.72 -10.99
C VAL A 22 13.89 12.68 -11.08
N VAL A 23 12.80 12.42 -10.35
CA VAL A 23 11.60 13.28 -10.34
C VAL A 23 11.93 14.71 -9.94
N SER A 24 12.83 14.88 -8.96
CA SER A 24 13.28 16.22 -8.52
C SER A 24 14.43 16.81 -9.33
N ARG A 25 14.82 16.19 -10.46
CA ARG A 25 15.94 16.60 -11.32
C ARG A 25 17.27 16.82 -10.57
N ARG A 26 17.49 16.09 -9.47
CA ARG A 26 18.75 16.11 -8.70
C ARG A 26 19.86 15.33 -9.40
N VAL A 27 19.47 14.35 -10.20
CA VAL A 27 20.35 13.51 -11.01
C VAL A 27 19.93 13.59 -12.45
N ASP A 28 20.91 13.57 -13.35
CA ASP A 28 20.69 13.52 -14.79
C ASP A 28 21.04 12.11 -15.29
N LEU A 29 20.07 11.47 -15.93
CA LEU A 29 20.21 10.14 -16.50
C LEU A 29 20.84 10.15 -17.89
N SER A 30 20.96 11.32 -18.55
CA SER A 30 21.45 11.42 -19.93
C SER A 30 22.85 10.84 -20.11
N GLN A 31 23.70 11.01 -19.09
CA GLN A 31 25.09 10.56 -19.05
C GLN A 31 25.29 9.14 -18.49
N VAL A 32 24.20 8.46 -18.09
CA VAL A 32 24.29 7.10 -17.57
C VAL A 32 24.41 6.12 -18.72
N SER A 33 25.50 5.36 -18.76
CA SER A 33 25.77 4.37 -19.82
C SER A 33 25.18 2.99 -19.56
N LEU A 34 24.78 2.69 -18.32
CA LEU A 34 24.24 1.39 -17.93
C LEU A 34 23.35 1.53 -16.68
N LEU A 35 22.11 1.05 -16.79
CA LEU A 35 21.20 0.84 -15.66
C LEU A 35 21.14 -0.66 -15.33
N VAL A 36 21.56 -1.04 -14.13
CA VAL A 36 21.43 -2.43 -13.63
C VAL A 36 20.24 -2.51 -12.69
N VAL A 37 19.31 -3.43 -12.98
CA VAL A 37 18.13 -3.69 -12.17
C VAL A 37 18.27 -5.06 -11.54
N ASP A 38 18.56 -5.07 -10.23
CA ASP A 38 18.58 -6.30 -9.44
C ASP A 38 17.16 -6.69 -8.96
N GLU A 39 16.89 -7.98 -8.87
CA GLU A 39 15.55 -8.54 -8.65
C GLU A 39 14.48 -7.98 -9.62
N ALA A 40 14.82 -7.99 -10.90
CA ALA A 40 14.04 -7.38 -11.99
C ALA A 40 12.58 -7.85 -12.09
N HIS A 41 12.24 -9.00 -11.50
CA HIS A 41 10.86 -9.50 -11.41
C HIS A 41 9.91 -8.56 -10.65
N ARG A 42 10.44 -7.57 -9.93
CA ARG A 42 9.66 -6.51 -9.26
C ARG A 42 9.24 -5.37 -10.19
N ALA A 43 9.75 -5.31 -11.43
CA ALA A 43 9.42 -4.26 -12.40
C ALA A 43 8.04 -4.48 -13.06
N VAL A 44 6.99 -4.54 -12.24
CA VAL A 44 5.59 -4.72 -12.63
C VAL A 44 4.73 -3.59 -12.06
N GLY A 45 3.65 -3.23 -12.76
CA GLY A 45 2.76 -2.13 -12.36
C GLY A 45 3.49 -0.82 -12.03
N GLU A 46 3.12 -0.21 -10.90
CA GLU A 46 3.59 1.11 -10.44
C GLU A 46 4.92 1.08 -9.66
N TYR A 47 5.68 -0.02 -9.75
CA TYR A 47 6.95 -0.13 -9.01
C TYR A 47 8.01 0.83 -9.59
N ALA A 48 8.85 1.37 -8.71
CA ALA A 48 9.87 2.39 -9.04
C ALA A 48 10.79 1.99 -10.23
N TYR A 49 11.10 0.70 -10.39
CA TYR A 49 11.87 0.20 -11.53
C TYR A 49 11.25 0.55 -12.88
N ALA A 50 9.92 0.40 -13.03
CA ALA A 50 9.24 0.65 -14.29
C ALA A 50 9.32 2.14 -14.67
N PHE A 51 9.17 3.05 -13.70
CA PHE A 51 9.31 4.48 -13.93
C PHE A 51 10.75 4.88 -14.28
N VAL A 52 11.73 4.43 -13.48
CA VAL A 52 13.14 4.79 -13.68
C VAL A 52 13.66 4.24 -15.02
N ALA A 53 13.31 2.99 -15.36
CA ALA A 53 13.68 2.42 -16.65
C ALA A 53 13.08 3.23 -17.80
N ARG A 54 11.77 3.55 -17.76
CA ARG A 54 11.13 4.37 -18.79
C ARG A 54 11.85 5.72 -18.97
N LYS A 55 12.04 6.48 -17.89
CA LYS A 55 12.74 7.77 -17.94
C LYS A 55 14.18 7.66 -18.42
N TYR A 56 14.90 6.62 -18.01
CA TYR A 56 16.26 6.36 -18.50
C TYR A 56 16.27 6.18 -20.01
N ARG A 57 15.35 5.37 -20.56
CA ARG A 57 15.25 5.13 -22.01
C ARG A 57 14.83 6.36 -22.80
N ASP A 58 14.04 7.25 -22.21
CA ASP A 58 13.60 8.48 -22.87
C ASP A 58 14.75 9.52 -23.00
N VAL A 59 15.75 9.51 -22.10
CA VAL A 59 16.76 10.60 -22.02
C VAL A 59 18.22 10.16 -22.16
N ALA A 60 18.53 8.87 -22.02
CA ALA A 60 19.91 8.38 -22.06
C ALA A 60 20.51 8.44 -23.48
N LEU A 61 21.72 8.99 -23.59
CA LEU A 61 22.45 9.03 -24.86
C LEU A 61 22.94 7.65 -25.32
N HIS A 62 23.25 6.78 -24.36
CA HIS A 62 23.72 5.42 -24.59
C HIS A 62 22.93 4.44 -23.71
N GLU A 63 21.67 4.20 -24.11
CA GLU A 63 20.75 3.31 -23.41
C GLU A 63 21.33 1.89 -23.31
N ARG A 64 21.53 1.40 -22.08
CA ARG A 64 21.76 -0.02 -21.80
C ARG A 64 21.14 -0.41 -20.47
N ILE A 65 20.31 -1.44 -20.50
CA ILE A 65 19.65 -1.98 -19.30
C ILE A 65 20.07 -3.44 -19.11
N LEU A 66 20.56 -3.77 -17.92
CA LEU A 66 20.83 -5.14 -17.49
C LEU A 66 19.86 -5.51 -16.38
N ALA A 67 18.96 -6.46 -16.65
CA ALA A 67 17.98 -6.95 -15.70
C ALA A 67 18.41 -8.31 -15.14
N LEU A 68 18.59 -8.39 -13.82
CA LEU A 68 19.01 -9.61 -13.12
C LEU A 68 17.87 -10.14 -12.27
N THR A 69 17.54 -11.42 -12.40
CA THR A 69 16.55 -12.09 -11.53
C THR A 69 16.73 -13.59 -11.55
N ALA A 70 16.58 -14.22 -10.39
CA ALA A 70 16.57 -15.68 -10.28
C ALA A 70 15.19 -16.31 -10.56
N SER A 71 14.10 -15.52 -10.53
CA SER A 71 12.75 -15.94 -10.96
C SER A 71 12.03 -14.77 -11.60
N PRO A 72 11.86 -14.74 -12.93
CA PRO A 72 11.05 -13.70 -13.56
C PRO A 72 9.53 -13.94 -13.44
N GLY A 73 9.12 -15.14 -13.02
CA GLY A 73 7.71 -15.55 -12.87
C GLY A 73 7.46 -16.96 -13.42
N ASP A 74 6.25 -17.51 -13.25
CA ASP A 74 5.83 -18.83 -13.77
C ASP A 74 4.84 -18.72 -14.95
N ARG A 75 4.57 -17.51 -15.44
CA ARG A 75 3.67 -17.22 -16.57
C ARG A 75 4.36 -16.34 -17.61
N ALA A 76 4.10 -16.61 -18.89
CA ALA A 76 4.68 -15.85 -20.00
C ALA A 76 4.31 -14.36 -19.94
N GLU A 77 3.03 -14.05 -19.68
CA GLU A 77 2.52 -12.67 -19.59
C GLU A 77 3.27 -11.83 -18.55
N SER A 78 3.53 -12.40 -17.37
CA SER A 78 4.25 -11.71 -16.29
C SER A 78 5.70 -11.43 -16.65
N ILE A 79 6.37 -12.38 -17.32
CA ILE A 79 7.75 -12.19 -17.76
C ILE A 79 7.81 -11.14 -18.88
N GLN A 80 6.86 -11.19 -19.82
CA GLN A 80 6.74 -10.19 -20.88
C GLN A 80 6.43 -8.79 -20.31
N GLU A 81 5.60 -8.68 -19.28
CA GLU A 81 5.35 -7.40 -18.59
C GLU A 81 6.65 -6.80 -18.05
N VAL A 82 7.46 -7.60 -17.34
CA VAL A 82 8.78 -7.17 -16.85
C VAL A 82 9.67 -6.74 -18.00
N CYS A 83 9.75 -7.53 -19.07
CA CYS A 83 10.58 -7.19 -20.24
C CYS A 83 10.13 -5.89 -20.90
N ARG A 84 8.82 -5.69 -21.10
CA ARG A 84 8.25 -4.45 -21.67
C ARG A 84 8.55 -3.24 -20.80
N ASN A 85 8.33 -3.35 -19.49
CA ASN A 85 8.55 -2.25 -18.55
C ASN A 85 10.03 -1.84 -18.47
N LEU A 86 10.94 -2.79 -18.61
CA LEU A 86 12.38 -2.54 -18.57
C LEU A 86 13.00 -2.32 -19.96
N GLY A 87 12.25 -2.46 -21.05
CA GLY A 87 12.81 -2.39 -22.41
C GLY A 87 13.80 -3.51 -22.73
N VAL A 88 13.64 -4.69 -22.12
CA VAL A 88 14.55 -5.83 -22.34
C VAL A 88 14.24 -6.50 -23.67
N GLU A 89 15.20 -6.44 -24.59
CA GLU A 89 15.10 -7.02 -25.93
C GLU A 89 15.56 -8.48 -26.01
N ARG A 90 16.32 -8.96 -25.02
CA ARG A 90 16.86 -10.32 -25.01
C ARG A 90 16.85 -10.88 -23.60
N VAL A 91 16.28 -12.07 -23.45
CA VAL A 91 16.27 -12.80 -22.19
C VAL A 91 17.27 -13.94 -22.27
N GLU A 92 18.27 -13.88 -21.42
CA GLU A 92 19.23 -14.97 -21.24
C GLU A 92 18.90 -15.73 -19.96
N VAL A 93 18.88 -17.06 -20.05
CA VAL A 93 18.52 -17.93 -18.93
C VAL A 93 19.60 -18.98 -18.79
N ARG A 94 20.11 -19.09 -17.57
CA ARG A 94 20.97 -20.19 -17.14
C ARG A 94 20.27 -21.02 -16.07
N SER A 95 20.39 -22.34 -16.17
CA SER A 95 19.95 -23.31 -15.18
C SER A 95 21.17 -23.87 -14.44
N VAL A 96 20.91 -24.64 -13.38
CA VAL A 96 21.96 -25.37 -12.65
C VAL A 96 22.63 -26.48 -13.48
N GLU A 97 22.03 -26.84 -14.62
CA GLU A 97 22.52 -27.89 -15.52
C GLU A 97 23.45 -27.32 -16.61
N ASP A 98 23.49 -25.99 -16.80
CA ASP A 98 24.32 -25.35 -17.82
C ASP A 98 25.81 -25.44 -17.46
N ALA A 99 26.66 -25.69 -18.46
CA ALA A 99 28.09 -25.99 -18.26
C ALA A 99 28.90 -24.87 -17.61
N ASP A 100 28.47 -23.61 -17.78
CA ASP A 100 29.08 -22.43 -17.15
C ASP A 100 28.59 -22.16 -15.72
N VAL A 101 27.52 -22.84 -15.29
CA VAL A 101 26.94 -22.74 -13.94
C VAL A 101 27.27 -23.96 -13.09
N LEU A 102 27.18 -25.17 -13.66
CA LEU A 102 27.37 -26.46 -12.99
C LEU A 102 28.62 -26.53 -12.08
N PRO A 103 29.80 -25.99 -12.46
CA PRO A 103 30.99 -26.02 -11.58
C PRO A 103 30.83 -25.24 -10.27
N TYR A 104 29.89 -24.31 -10.22
CA TYR A 104 29.62 -23.43 -9.08
C TYR A 104 28.38 -23.83 -8.29
N VAL A 105 27.63 -24.83 -8.77
CA VAL A 105 26.44 -25.35 -8.07
C VAL A 105 26.89 -26.32 -7.00
N GLN A 106 26.57 -26.02 -5.75
CA GLN A 106 26.68 -26.99 -4.68
C GLN A 106 25.44 -27.89 -4.64
N GLU A 107 25.65 -29.21 -4.54
CA GLU A 107 24.55 -30.15 -4.39
C GLU A 107 23.84 -29.98 -3.04
N LEU A 108 22.58 -29.56 -3.10
CA LEU A 108 21.69 -29.52 -1.95
C LEU A 108 20.83 -30.78 -1.90
N GLU A 109 20.87 -31.50 -0.79
CA GLU A 109 19.99 -32.64 -0.60
C GLU A 109 18.70 -32.21 0.11
N VAL A 110 17.59 -32.20 -0.63
CA VAL A 110 16.26 -31.89 -0.06
C VAL A 110 15.58 -33.17 0.43
N ARG A 111 15.40 -33.28 1.74
CA ARG A 111 14.73 -34.41 2.40
C ARG A 111 13.35 -34.02 2.92
N LEU A 112 12.33 -34.77 2.51
CA LEU A 112 10.97 -34.60 3.02
C LEU A 112 10.78 -35.39 4.31
N VAL A 113 10.36 -34.71 5.37
CA VAL A 113 9.96 -35.35 6.63
C VAL A 113 8.44 -35.33 6.69
N ARG A 114 7.84 -36.48 6.39
CA ARG A 114 6.38 -36.63 6.39
C ARG A 114 5.88 -36.94 7.79
N VAL A 115 4.82 -36.25 8.19
CA VAL A 115 4.20 -36.38 9.51
C VAL A 115 2.71 -36.65 9.33
N GLU A 116 2.15 -37.55 10.14
CA GLU A 116 0.71 -37.87 10.10
C GLU A 116 -0.10 -36.80 10.85
N LEU A 117 -1.29 -36.46 10.33
CA LEU A 117 -2.22 -35.60 11.04
C LEU A 117 -2.92 -36.45 12.13
N PRO A 118 -2.80 -36.11 13.43
CA PRO A 118 -3.45 -36.88 14.50
C PRO A 118 -4.98 -36.94 14.30
N GLU A 119 -5.59 -38.06 14.65
CA GLU A 119 -7.04 -38.27 14.48
C GLU A 119 -7.88 -37.16 15.13
N ARG A 120 -7.49 -36.72 16.34
CA ARG A 120 -8.17 -35.63 17.05
C ARG A 120 -8.02 -34.28 16.34
N TYR A 121 -6.90 -34.04 15.64
CA TYR A 121 -6.74 -32.86 14.78
C TYR A 121 -7.62 -32.98 13.53
N GLY A 122 -7.76 -34.21 13.00
CA GLY A 122 -8.72 -34.54 11.94
C GLY A 122 -10.17 -34.20 12.33
N ARG A 123 -10.56 -34.47 13.57
CA ARG A 123 -11.89 -34.11 14.10
C ARG A 123 -12.08 -32.60 14.21
N LEU A 124 -11.09 -31.87 14.74
CA LEU A 124 -11.10 -30.41 14.79
C LEU A 124 -11.22 -29.80 13.38
N ARG A 125 -10.41 -30.29 12.43
CA ARG A 125 -10.50 -29.94 11.02
C ARG A 125 -11.90 -30.23 10.45
N GLY A 126 -12.51 -31.33 10.86
CA GLY A 126 -13.89 -31.70 10.49
C GLY A 126 -14.90 -30.62 10.85
N PHE A 127 -14.92 -30.18 12.11
CA PHE A 127 -15.80 -29.10 12.57
C PHE A 127 -15.55 -27.78 11.82
N LEU A 128 -14.30 -27.42 11.58
CA LEU A 128 -13.99 -26.21 10.79
C LEU A 128 -14.48 -26.36 9.33
N ARG A 129 -14.33 -27.53 8.71
CA ARG A 129 -14.83 -27.77 7.35
C ARG A 129 -16.35 -27.76 7.29
N GLU A 130 -17.04 -28.30 8.27
CA GLU A 130 -18.50 -28.22 8.39
C GLU A 130 -18.96 -26.76 8.48
N CYS A 131 -18.31 -25.97 9.35
CA CYS A 131 -18.56 -24.54 9.47
C CYS A 131 -18.36 -23.83 8.12
N TYR A 132 -17.27 -24.13 7.40
CA TYR A 132 -16.98 -23.55 6.08
C TYR A 132 -18.04 -23.91 5.03
N LEU A 133 -18.37 -25.21 4.91
CA LEU A 133 -19.33 -25.71 3.93
C LEU A 133 -20.73 -25.12 4.15
N SER A 134 -21.18 -24.99 5.40
CA SER A 134 -22.48 -24.38 5.70
C SER A 134 -22.61 -22.94 5.19
N LYS A 135 -21.51 -22.15 5.21
CA LYS A 135 -21.54 -20.77 4.66
C LYS A 135 -21.65 -20.79 3.14
N LEU A 136 -20.95 -21.71 2.50
CA LEU A 136 -20.95 -21.87 1.05
C LEU A 136 -22.29 -22.41 0.54
N GLU A 137 -22.95 -23.29 1.29
CA GLU A 137 -24.30 -23.77 0.95
C GLU A 137 -25.29 -22.60 0.88
N VAL A 138 -25.30 -21.73 1.89
CA VAL A 138 -26.16 -20.55 1.88
C VAL A 138 -25.79 -19.59 0.73
N LEU A 139 -24.49 -19.42 0.43
CA LEU A 139 -24.06 -18.62 -0.73
C LEU A 139 -24.56 -19.21 -2.06
N LYS A 140 -24.63 -20.54 -2.17
CA LYS A 140 -25.17 -21.23 -3.33
C LYS A 140 -26.68 -21.07 -3.43
N GLU A 141 -27.41 -21.22 -2.32
CA GLU A 141 -28.86 -21.00 -2.25
C GLU A 141 -29.26 -19.57 -2.66
N LEU A 142 -28.45 -18.59 -2.28
CA LEU A 142 -28.62 -17.18 -2.68
C LEU A 142 -28.21 -16.91 -4.14
N GLY A 143 -27.75 -17.91 -4.89
CA GLY A 143 -27.37 -17.79 -6.30
C GLY A 143 -25.99 -17.17 -6.57
N PHE A 144 -25.15 -17.01 -5.55
CA PHE A 144 -23.80 -16.43 -5.70
C PHE A 144 -22.71 -17.45 -6.04
N LEU A 145 -23.03 -18.74 -5.98
CA LEU A 145 -22.15 -19.83 -6.37
C LEU A 145 -22.82 -20.72 -7.41
N SER A 146 -22.11 -21.01 -8.50
CA SER A 146 -22.57 -21.90 -9.58
C SER A 146 -22.01 -23.33 -9.48
N VAL A 147 -21.08 -23.57 -8.56
CA VAL A 147 -20.40 -24.85 -8.38
C VAL A 147 -20.76 -25.49 -7.03
N PRO A 148 -20.57 -26.81 -6.86
CA PRO A 148 -20.77 -27.47 -5.57
C PRO A 148 -19.92 -26.84 -4.45
N PRO A 149 -20.46 -26.62 -3.23
CA PRO A 149 -19.71 -26.04 -2.11
C PRO A 149 -18.39 -26.77 -1.81
N SER A 150 -18.36 -28.10 -1.97
CA SER A 150 -17.18 -28.94 -1.75
C SER A 150 -16.00 -28.66 -2.70
N SER A 151 -16.23 -28.04 -3.86
CA SER A 151 -15.16 -27.68 -4.81
C SER A 151 -14.69 -26.23 -4.69
N VAL A 152 -15.29 -25.44 -3.79
CA VAL A 152 -14.98 -24.02 -3.62
C VAL A 152 -13.85 -23.86 -2.61
N GLY A 153 -12.64 -23.57 -3.10
CA GLY A 153 -11.50 -23.20 -2.26
C GLY A 153 -11.37 -21.69 -2.02
N LYS A 154 -10.44 -21.31 -1.13
CA LYS A 154 -10.09 -19.91 -0.78
C LYS A 154 -10.06 -18.93 -1.95
N VAL A 155 -9.44 -19.30 -3.07
CA VAL A 155 -9.29 -18.44 -4.26
C VAL A 155 -10.65 -18.03 -4.83
N LYS A 156 -11.58 -18.99 -4.92
CA LYS A 156 -12.90 -18.73 -5.48
C LYS A 156 -13.75 -17.84 -4.56
N VAL A 157 -13.61 -18.02 -3.25
CA VAL A 157 -14.27 -17.14 -2.26
C VAL A 157 -13.69 -15.72 -2.33
N LEU A 158 -12.39 -15.56 -2.54
CA LEU A 158 -11.77 -14.24 -2.74
C LEU A 158 -12.26 -13.56 -4.02
N GLU A 159 -12.35 -14.30 -5.14
CA GLU A 159 -12.93 -13.80 -6.39
C GLU A 159 -14.38 -13.34 -6.18
N LEU A 160 -15.20 -14.17 -5.53
CA LEU A 160 -16.58 -13.83 -5.20
C LEU A 160 -16.65 -12.57 -4.34
N SER A 161 -15.84 -12.49 -3.29
CA SER A 161 -15.80 -11.33 -2.40
C SER A 161 -15.47 -10.04 -3.16
N ARG A 162 -14.46 -10.07 -4.05
CA ARG A 162 -14.12 -8.93 -4.92
C ARG A 162 -15.27 -8.54 -5.84
N ALA A 163 -15.92 -9.52 -6.47
CA ALA A 163 -17.06 -9.28 -7.35
C ALA A 163 -18.25 -8.67 -6.60
N LEU A 164 -18.55 -9.14 -5.39
CA LEU A 164 -19.60 -8.58 -4.53
C LEU A 164 -19.29 -7.14 -4.14
N PHE A 165 -18.06 -6.84 -3.72
CA PHE A 165 -17.66 -5.47 -3.40
C PHE A 165 -17.72 -4.54 -4.61
N ALA A 166 -17.33 -5.01 -5.80
CA ALA A 166 -17.44 -4.24 -7.04
C ALA A 166 -18.91 -3.92 -7.40
N ARG A 167 -19.84 -4.87 -7.21
CA ARG A 167 -21.28 -4.63 -7.42
C ARG A 167 -21.85 -3.66 -6.38
N MET A 168 -21.46 -3.79 -5.12
CA MET A 168 -21.84 -2.84 -4.06
C MET A 168 -21.33 -1.42 -4.32
N ALA A 169 -20.13 -1.29 -4.89
CA ALA A 169 -19.57 0.00 -5.28
C ALA A 169 -20.38 0.66 -6.41
N LYS A 170 -21.00 -0.14 -7.29
CA LYS A 170 -21.92 0.31 -8.34
C LYS A 170 -23.34 0.62 -7.85
N GLY A 171 -23.58 0.61 -6.53
CA GLY A 171 -24.86 0.98 -5.92
C GLY A 171 -25.82 -0.18 -5.65
N GLU A 172 -25.48 -1.42 -6.02
CA GLU A 172 -26.31 -2.59 -5.75
C GLU A 172 -26.16 -3.02 -4.28
N ARG A 173 -27.20 -2.82 -3.46
CA ARG A 173 -27.16 -3.13 -2.01
C ARG A 173 -28.40 -3.89 -1.54
N THR A 174 -28.65 -5.06 -2.13
CA THR A 174 -29.74 -5.91 -1.70
C THR A 174 -29.43 -6.63 -0.36
N PRO A 175 -30.43 -7.00 0.44
CA PRO A 175 -30.23 -7.79 1.67
C PRO A 175 -29.45 -9.09 1.43
N GLU A 176 -29.73 -9.78 0.32
CA GLU A 176 -29.07 -11.01 -0.11
C GLU A 176 -27.58 -10.77 -0.36
N MET A 177 -27.24 -9.65 -1.01
CA MET A 177 -25.85 -9.28 -1.27
C MET A 177 -25.10 -8.95 0.00
N LEU A 178 -25.70 -8.19 0.92
CA LEU A 178 -25.09 -7.89 2.22
C LEU A 178 -24.85 -9.17 3.03
N ARG A 179 -25.80 -10.11 2.97
CA ARG A 179 -25.66 -11.44 3.58
C ARG A 179 -24.53 -12.23 2.91
N ALA A 180 -24.43 -12.22 1.59
CA ALA A 180 -23.37 -12.90 0.85
C ALA A 180 -21.98 -12.36 1.18
N VAL A 181 -21.82 -11.04 1.31
CA VAL A 181 -20.55 -10.43 1.74
C VAL A 181 -20.17 -10.87 3.15
N SER A 182 -21.13 -10.94 4.08
CA SER A 182 -20.89 -11.47 5.42
C SER A 182 -20.43 -12.93 5.36
N LEU A 183 -21.16 -13.78 4.64
CA LEU A 183 -20.87 -15.21 4.52
C LEU A 183 -19.52 -15.47 3.85
N ALA A 184 -19.15 -14.72 2.81
CA ALA A 184 -17.83 -14.82 2.19
C ALA A 184 -16.72 -14.44 3.18
N ALA A 185 -16.92 -13.39 3.97
CA ALA A 185 -15.97 -12.97 5.00
C ALA A 185 -15.86 -13.97 6.18
N GLU A 186 -16.95 -14.66 6.52
CA GLU A 186 -16.98 -15.77 7.49
C GLU A 186 -16.23 -16.98 6.94
N ALA A 187 -16.54 -17.40 5.71
CA ALA A 187 -15.90 -18.51 5.03
C ALA A 187 -14.38 -18.33 4.92
N LEU A 188 -13.90 -17.12 4.57
CA LEU A 188 -12.46 -16.82 4.52
C LEU A 188 -11.77 -16.94 5.89
N LYS A 189 -12.47 -16.60 6.98
CA LYS A 189 -11.92 -16.72 8.34
C LYS A 189 -11.81 -18.18 8.77
N VAL A 190 -12.82 -18.98 8.46
CA VAL A 190 -12.82 -20.41 8.76
C VAL A 190 -11.77 -21.14 7.91
N GLU A 191 -11.67 -20.79 6.63
CA GLU A 191 -10.69 -21.35 5.71
C GLU A 191 -9.24 -21.10 6.16
N HIS A 192 -9.00 -19.96 6.81
CA HIS A 192 -7.72 -19.69 7.46
C HIS A 192 -7.51 -20.55 8.71
N ALA A 193 -8.53 -20.79 9.54
CA ALA A 193 -8.42 -21.73 10.66
C ALA A 193 -8.11 -23.17 10.18
N VAL A 194 -8.73 -23.61 9.09
CA VAL A 194 -8.42 -24.91 8.45
C VAL A 194 -6.95 -24.93 7.99
N GLU A 195 -6.45 -23.83 7.45
CA GLU A 195 -5.04 -23.68 7.08
C GLU A 195 -4.13 -23.86 8.31
N LEU A 196 -4.45 -23.20 9.42
CA LEU A 196 -3.65 -23.25 10.64
C LEU A 196 -3.60 -24.64 11.25
N ILE A 197 -4.71 -25.39 11.32
CA ILE A 197 -4.66 -26.75 11.89
C ILE A 197 -3.89 -27.72 10.99
N GLU A 198 -3.96 -27.53 9.67
CA GLU A 198 -3.27 -28.36 8.70
C GLU A 198 -1.76 -28.07 8.63
N THR A 199 -1.35 -26.81 8.85
CA THR A 199 0.02 -26.33 8.61
C THR A 199 0.79 -25.88 9.86
N GLN A 200 0.12 -25.47 10.94
CA GLN A 200 0.75 -24.88 12.14
C GLN A 200 0.44 -25.63 13.44
N GLY A 201 -0.67 -26.36 13.49
CA GLY A 201 -1.11 -27.12 14.65
C GLY A 201 -2.16 -26.46 15.53
N VAL A 202 -2.47 -27.13 16.63
CA VAL A 202 -3.60 -26.76 17.50
C VAL A 202 -3.40 -25.45 18.25
N TYR A 203 -2.21 -25.16 18.75
CA TYR A 203 -1.95 -23.94 19.53
C TYR A 203 -2.15 -22.67 18.69
N SER A 204 -1.69 -22.69 17.44
CA SER A 204 -1.82 -21.55 16.52
C SER A 204 -3.26 -21.41 16.05
N THR A 205 -3.96 -22.53 15.85
CA THR A 205 -5.40 -22.55 15.59
C THR A 205 -6.19 -21.96 16.76
N LEU A 206 -5.93 -22.39 18.00
CA LEU A 206 -6.62 -21.91 19.19
C LEU A 206 -6.46 -20.39 19.38
N GLY A 207 -5.22 -19.89 19.29
CA GLY A 207 -4.95 -18.46 19.45
C GLY A 207 -5.70 -17.61 18.41
N TYR A 208 -5.79 -18.09 17.16
CA TYR A 208 -6.59 -17.44 16.13
C TYR A 208 -8.10 -17.47 16.44
N LEU A 209 -8.65 -18.63 16.83
CA LEU A 209 -10.07 -18.77 17.17
C LEU A 209 -10.45 -17.89 18.38
N GLN A 210 -9.62 -17.84 19.42
CA GLN A 210 -9.80 -16.95 20.57
C GLN A 210 -9.76 -15.47 20.15
N GLY A 211 -8.81 -15.10 19.29
CA GLY A 211 -8.75 -13.74 18.73
C GLY A 211 -10.03 -13.36 17.97
N LEU A 212 -10.67 -14.31 17.27
CA LEU A 212 -11.98 -14.07 16.64
C LEU A 212 -13.10 -13.88 17.68
N VAL A 213 -13.06 -14.57 18.81
CA VAL A 213 -14.02 -14.38 19.92
C VAL A 213 -13.86 -12.99 20.55
N GLU A 214 -12.63 -12.56 20.81
CA GLU A 214 -12.33 -11.22 21.33
C GLU A 214 -12.77 -10.11 20.35
N GLN A 215 -12.53 -10.33 19.05
CA GLN A 215 -13.01 -9.43 18.01
C GLN A 215 -14.54 -9.40 17.95
N ALA A 216 -15.25 -10.51 18.17
CA ALA A 216 -16.71 -10.51 18.19
C ALA A 216 -17.28 -9.62 19.31
N ALA A 217 -16.61 -9.58 20.46
CA ALA A 217 -17.02 -8.78 21.61
C ALA A 217 -16.88 -7.27 21.38
N SER A 218 -15.90 -6.84 20.58
CA SER A 218 -15.57 -5.43 20.35
C SER A 218 -15.98 -4.89 18.98
N SER A 219 -16.23 -5.77 17.99
CA SER A 219 -16.48 -5.37 16.60
C SER A 219 -17.94 -5.05 16.33
N LYS A 220 -18.18 -4.01 15.52
CA LYS A 220 -19.50 -3.70 14.92
C LYS A 220 -19.84 -4.60 13.71
N THR A 221 -18.94 -5.49 13.32
CA THR A 221 -19.07 -6.30 12.08
C THR A 221 -19.82 -7.60 12.36
N LYS A 222 -21.01 -7.74 11.76
CA LYS A 222 -21.89 -8.91 11.93
C LYS A 222 -21.24 -10.25 11.56
N ALA A 223 -20.32 -10.27 10.59
CA ALA A 223 -19.66 -11.49 10.14
C ALA A 223 -18.95 -12.25 11.28
N VAL A 224 -18.13 -11.56 12.09
CA VAL A 224 -17.39 -12.20 13.19
C VAL A 224 -18.34 -12.63 14.31
N GLN A 225 -19.37 -11.82 14.59
CA GLN A 225 -20.39 -12.13 15.59
C GLN A 225 -21.21 -13.37 15.21
N ASN A 226 -21.60 -13.49 13.93
CA ASN A 226 -22.31 -14.64 13.41
C ASN A 226 -21.43 -15.90 13.46
N LEU A 227 -20.17 -15.77 13.05
CA LEU A 227 -19.23 -16.89 13.04
C LEU A 227 -19.03 -17.48 14.44
N VAL A 228 -18.86 -16.66 15.48
CA VAL A 228 -18.67 -17.14 16.86
C VAL A 228 -19.94 -17.78 17.46
N ARG A 229 -21.11 -17.53 16.86
CA ARG A 229 -22.38 -18.17 17.24
C ARG A 229 -22.61 -19.51 16.53
N ASP A 230 -21.86 -19.80 15.48
CA ASP A 230 -21.96 -21.03 14.72
C ASP A 230 -21.63 -22.26 15.59
N ALA A 231 -22.46 -23.31 15.49
CA ALA A 231 -22.31 -24.51 16.31
C ALA A 231 -20.99 -25.25 16.02
N ALA A 232 -20.66 -25.43 14.73
CA ALA A 232 -19.44 -26.11 14.33
C ALA A 232 -18.19 -25.30 14.70
N PHE A 233 -18.24 -23.96 14.60
CA PHE A 233 -17.16 -23.10 15.11
C PHE A 233 -16.94 -23.29 16.62
N ARG A 234 -18.02 -23.31 17.42
CA ARG A 234 -17.93 -23.51 18.87
C ARG A 234 -17.38 -24.89 19.23
N SER A 235 -17.81 -25.93 18.52
CA SER A 235 -17.27 -27.29 18.67
C SER A 235 -15.77 -27.34 18.34
N ALA A 236 -15.34 -26.65 17.29
CA ALA A 236 -13.92 -26.55 16.94
C ALA A 236 -13.11 -25.82 18.02
N LEU A 237 -13.62 -24.70 18.54
CA LEU A 237 -12.97 -23.92 19.61
C LEU A 237 -12.83 -24.75 20.90
N ALA A 238 -13.91 -25.40 21.35
CA ALA A 238 -13.89 -26.22 22.56
C ALA A 238 -12.91 -27.40 22.44
N LEU A 239 -12.88 -28.07 21.28
CA LEU A 239 -11.93 -29.14 21.04
C LEU A 239 -10.48 -28.60 20.97
N ALA A 240 -10.26 -27.43 20.36
CA ALA A 240 -8.94 -26.80 20.34
C ALA A 240 -8.42 -26.48 21.75
N GLN A 241 -9.30 -25.99 22.63
CA GLN A 241 -8.99 -25.72 24.03
C GLN A 241 -8.61 -27.00 24.78
N SER A 242 -9.46 -28.03 24.73
CA SER A 242 -9.19 -29.33 25.37
C SER A 242 -7.87 -29.95 24.90
N LEU A 243 -7.58 -29.91 23.59
CA LEU A 243 -6.31 -30.45 23.06
C LEU A 243 -5.07 -29.70 23.58
N VAL A 244 -5.18 -28.39 23.80
CA VAL A 244 -4.09 -27.58 24.35
C VAL A 244 -3.94 -27.81 25.86
N GLU A 245 -5.05 -27.87 26.60
CA GLU A 245 -5.08 -28.16 28.04
C GLU A 245 -4.52 -29.54 28.37
N GLU A 246 -4.81 -30.54 27.53
CA GLU A 246 -4.25 -31.89 27.63
C GLU A 246 -2.77 -31.96 27.24
N GLY A 247 -2.16 -30.86 26.80
CA GLY A 247 -0.74 -30.80 26.45
C GLY A 247 -0.39 -31.60 25.20
N VAL A 248 -1.34 -31.80 24.27
CA VAL A 248 -1.09 -32.57 23.05
C VAL A 248 0.03 -31.90 22.24
N VAL A 249 1.14 -32.62 22.08
CA VAL A 249 2.31 -32.10 21.38
C VAL A 249 2.09 -32.22 19.87
N ASP A 250 2.35 -31.13 19.16
CA ASP A 250 2.24 -31.11 17.69
C ASP A 250 3.28 -32.05 17.06
N PRO A 251 2.88 -33.00 16.21
CA PRO A 251 3.79 -33.96 15.59
C PRO A 251 4.93 -33.34 14.78
N LYS A 252 4.70 -32.18 14.13
CA LYS A 252 5.76 -31.45 13.42
C LYS A 252 6.73 -30.79 14.38
N MET A 253 6.25 -30.33 15.54
CA MET A 253 7.14 -29.81 16.59
C MET A 253 8.06 -30.91 17.14
N VAL A 254 7.53 -32.12 17.36
CA VAL A 254 8.33 -33.29 17.78
C VAL A 254 9.36 -33.66 16.70
N ALA A 255 8.93 -33.71 15.44
CA ALA A 255 9.82 -34.03 14.32
C ALA A 255 10.93 -32.98 14.15
N LEU A 256 10.58 -31.68 14.27
CA LEU A 256 11.52 -30.57 14.24
C LEU A 256 12.56 -30.68 15.36
N GLU A 257 12.09 -30.86 16.60
CA GLU A 257 12.94 -30.97 17.78
C GLU A 257 13.96 -32.09 17.59
N ARG A 258 13.48 -33.30 17.28
CA ARG A 258 14.34 -34.48 17.08
C ARG A 258 15.38 -34.25 16.00
N LEU A 259 14.97 -33.63 14.89
CA LEU A 259 15.85 -33.36 13.76
C LEU A 259 16.92 -32.33 14.12
N VAL A 260 16.53 -31.19 14.69
CA VAL A 260 17.46 -30.12 15.07
C VAL A 260 18.41 -30.61 16.16
N ALA A 261 17.91 -31.29 17.19
CA ALA A 261 18.73 -31.84 18.26
C ALA A 261 19.80 -32.82 17.73
N ALA A 262 19.41 -33.75 16.85
CA ALA A 262 20.36 -34.70 16.25
C ALA A 262 21.46 -33.98 15.46
N ARG A 263 21.08 -33.01 14.62
CA ARG A 263 22.04 -32.28 13.77
C ARG A 263 22.97 -31.37 14.57
N LEU A 264 22.45 -30.67 15.57
CA LEU A 264 23.28 -29.89 16.46
C LEU A 264 24.21 -30.78 17.32
N GLY A 265 23.81 -32.03 17.61
CA GLY A 265 24.68 -33.03 18.24
C GLY A 265 25.90 -33.39 17.37
N GLU A 266 25.76 -33.35 16.05
CA GLU A 266 26.85 -33.55 15.06
C GLU A 266 27.73 -32.31 14.88
N GLY A 267 27.47 -31.21 15.61
CA GLY A 267 28.22 -29.96 15.51
C GLY A 267 27.70 -28.98 14.46
N ALA A 268 26.59 -29.29 13.78
CA ALA A 268 26.03 -28.44 12.73
C ALA A 268 25.57 -27.06 13.23
N LYS A 269 25.55 -26.07 12.34
CA LYS A 269 24.74 -24.85 12.45
C LYS A 269 23.43 -25.03 11.69
N ALA A 270 22.32 -24.59 12.28
CA ALA A 270 20.99 -24.80 11.73
C ALA A 270 20.19 -23.49 11.58
N ILE A 271 19.31 -23.44 10.59
CA ILE A 271 18.26 -22.43 10.47
C ILE A 271 16.91 -23.11 10.34
N VAL A 272 15.96 -22.69 11.15
CA VAL A 272 14.56 -23.12 11.08
C VAL A 272 13.71 -22.01 10.50
N PHE A 273 13.07 -22.24 9.36
CA PHE A 273 12.13 -21.32 8.74
C PHE A 273 10.68 -21.70 9.08
N THR A 274 9.89 -20.68 9.40
CA THR A 274 8.43 -20.76 9.56
C THR A 274 7.75 -19.56 8.91
N GLN A 275 6.46 -19.65 8.59
CA GLN A 275 5.71 -18.55 7.99
C GLN A 275 5.34 -17.45 9.00
N TYR A 276 5.06 -17.81 10.27
CA TYR A 276 4.47 -16.90 11.25
C TYR A 276 5.41 -16.57 12.42
N ARG A 277 5.35 -15.32 12.90
CA ARG A 277 6.18 -14.85 14.03
C ARG A 277 5.90 -15.60 15.33
N GLU A 278 4.62 -15.87 15.62
CA GLU A 278 4.23 -16.61 16.82
C GLU A 278 4.72 -18.07 16.79
N GLN A 279 4.71 -18.69 15.61
CA GLN A 279 5.29 -20.03 15.45
C GLN A 279 6.80 -20.01 15.68
N ALA A 280 7.51 -18.98 15.20
CA ALA A 280 8.96 -18.84 15.42
C ALA A 280 9.28 -18.76 16.93
N LYS A 281 8.49 -17.99 17.69
CA LYS A 281 8.64 -17.92 19.16
C LYS A 281 8.40 -19.26 19.83
N LYS A 282 7.35 -20.00 19.46
CA LYS A 282 7.05 -21.33 20.03
C LYS A 282 8.14 -22.34 19.72
N VAL A 283 8.64 -22.36 18.49
CA VAL A 283 9.77 -23.20 18.09
C VAL A 283 11.00 -22.85 18.94
N SER A 284 11.30 -21.57 19.10
CA SER A 284 12.41 -21.11 19.93
C SER A 284 12.29 -21.56 21.38
N GLN A 285 11.13 -21.34 22.00
CA GLN A 285 10.84 -21.76 23.38
C GLN A 285 10.98 -23.28 23.57
N MET A 286 10.46 -24.07 22.64
CA MET A 286 10.58 -25.53 22.66
C MET A 286 12.05 -25.96 22.59
N LEU A 287 12.85 -25.34 21.71
CA LEU A 287 14.28 -25.64 21.58
C LEU A 287 15.04 -25.22 22.87
N VAL A 288 14.74 -24.06 23.46
CA VAL A 288 15.33 -23.62 24.74
C VAL A 288 15.02 -24.61 25.86
N ALA A 289 13.77 -25.08 25.96
CA ALA A 289 13.36 -26.06 26.96
C ALA A 289 14.12 -27.40 26.85
N ARG A 290 14.73 -27.68 25.69
CA ARG A 290 15.60 -28.83 25.44
C ARG A 290 17.10 -28.51 25.50
N GLY A 291 17.46 -27.33 26.01
CA GLY A 291 18.86 -26.90 26.15
C GLY A 291 19.52 -26.45 24.85
N ILE A 292 18.76 -26.19 23.78
CA ILE A 292 19.29 -25.75 22.50
C ILE A 292 19.30 -24.22 22.45
N SER A 293 20.50 -23.61 22.46
CA SER A 293 20.65 -22.16 22.29
C SER A 293 20.22 -21.72 20.89
N ASN A 294 19.30 -20.76 20.85
CA ASN A 294 18.74 -20.25 19.61
C ASN A 294 18.22 -18.82 19.77
N GLU A 295 18.05 -18.11 18.65
CA GLU A 295 17.41 -16.79 18.61
C GLU A 295 16.38 -16.67 17.50
N VAL A 296 15.36 -15.84 17.75
CA VAL A 296 14.26 -15.59 16.81
C VAL A 296 14.61 -14.41 15.89
N PHE A 297 14.51 -14.63 14.58
CA PHE A 297 14.72 -13.63 13.56
C PHE A 297 13.41 -13.33 12.79
N VAL A 298 12.83 -12.16 13.01
CA VAL A 298 11.59 -11.73 12.34
C VAL A 298 11.79 -10.44 11.55
N GLY A 299 10.88 -10.19 10.59
CA GLY A 299 10.88 -8.95 9.81
C GLY A 299 10.73 -7.68 10.66
N GLN A 300 10.94 -6.52 10.03
CA GLN A 300 10.97 -5.23 10.73
C GLN A 300 9.66 -4.87 11.43
N ALA A 301 9.76 -4.18 12.57
CA ALA A 301 8.60 -3.63 13.28
C ALA A 301 7.99 -2.46 12.48
N LYS A 302 6.69 -2.56 12.14
CA LYS A 302 5.89 -1.36 11.84
C LYS A 302 5.31 -0.83 13.14
N ARG A 303 4.99 0.48 13.22
CA ARG A 303 4.68 1.30 14.42
C ARG A 303 3.78 0.71 15.54
N LYS A 304 3.18 -0.47 15.40
CA LYS A 304 2.38 -1.18 16.41
C LYS A 304 2.67 -2.69 16.57
N ASP A 305 3.70 -3.24 15.92
CA ASP A 305 3.95 -4.69 15.85
C ASP A 305 5.31 -5.11 16.42
N ALA A 306 5.36 -6.28 17.07
CA ALA A 306 6.58 -6.89 17.60
C ALA A 306 7.48 -7.45 16.48
N GLY A 307 8.32 -6.61 15.89
CA GLY A 307 9.38 -6.98 14.94
C GLY A 307 10.76 -6.50 15.42
N LEU A 308 11.83 -6.90 14.72
CA LEU A 308 13.19 -6.45 15.06
C LEU A 308 13.53 -5.15 14.33
N SER A 309 14.20 -4.21 14.99
CA SER A 309 14.82 -3.08 14.30
C SER A 309 15.98 -3.56 13.40
N GLN A 310 16.35 -2.77 12.39
CA GLN A 310 17.47 -3.12 11.50
C GLN A 310 18.79 -3.32 12.26
N LYS A 311 19.03 -2.54 13.33
CA LYS A 311 20.20 -2.69 14.21
C LYS A 311 20.17 -4.03 14.95
N GLN A 312 19.02 -4.39 15.53
CA GLN A 312 18.86 -5.69 16.21
C GLN A 312 19.01 -6.86 15.24
N GLN A 313 18.49 -6.74 14.01
CA GLN A 313 18.68 -7.76 12.98
C GLN A 313 20.17 -7.98 12.67
N GLN A 314 20.96 -6.91 12.52
CA GLN A 314 22.40 -7.03 12.30
C GLN A 314 23.13 -7.67 13.48
N GLU A 315 22.76 -7.33 14.70
CA GLU A 315 23.36 -7.87 15.93
C GLU A 315 23.12 -9.39 16.07
N VAL A 316 21.88 -9.84 15.86
CA VAL A 316 21.52 -11.27 15.89
C VAL A 316 22.33 -12.05 14.84
N LEU A 317 22.48 -11.50 13.63
CA LEU A 317 23.26 -12.13 12.57
C LEU A 317 24.76 -12.15 12.87
N SER A 318 25.33 -11.10 13.47
CA SER A 318 26.73 -11.07 13.88
C SER A 318 27.02 -12.16 14.90
N ARG A 319 26.19 -12.25 15.95
CA ARG A 319 26.31 -13.27 17.00
C ARG A 319 26.16 -14.69 16.46
N PHE A 320 25.29 -14.89 15.47
CA PHE A 320 25.16 -16.19 14.80
C PHE A 320 26.42 -16.56 13.99
N ARG A 321 27.01 -15.61 13.25
CA ARG A 321 28.26 -15.82 12.50
C ARG A 321 29.43 -16.16 13.43
N GLU A 322 29.56 -15.39 14.51
CA GLU A 322 30.58 -15.54 15.56
C GLU A 322 30.41 -16.82 16.41
N GLY A 323 29.29 -17.54 16.25
CA GLY A 323 29.05 -18.81 16.93
C GLY A 323 28.49 -18.67 18.35
N GLY A 324 27.96 -17.50 18.72
CA GLY A 324 27.30 -17.29 20.01
C GLY A 324 26.07 -18.18 20.25
N PHE A 325 25.46 -18.68 19.17
CA PHE A 325 24.46 -19.74 19.19
C PHE A 325 24.47 -20.50 17.86
N ARG A 326 23.89 -21.71 17.84
CA ARG A 326 23.99 -22.63 16.69
C ARG A 326 22.69 -22.83 15.92
N CYS A 327 21.57 -22.31 16.40
CA CYS A 327 20.27 -22.41 15.73
C CYS A 327 19.60 -21.04 15.59
N LEU A 328 19.23 -20.65 14.38
CA LEU A 328 18.46 -19.44 14.11
C LEU A 328 17.02 -19.81 13.72
N VAL A 329 16.02 -19.21 14.36
CA VAL A 329 14.60 -19.46 14.03
C VAL A 329 14.03 -18.24 13.30
N ALA A 330 13.82 -18.33 11.99
CA ALA A 330 13.50 -17.20 11.13
C ALA A 330 12.09 -17.29 10.49
N THR A 331 11.48 -16.13 10.24
CA THR A 331 10.26 -16.06 9.39
C THR A 331 10.58 -15.96 7.91
N SER A 332 9.72 -16.48 7.02
CA SER A 332 9.90 -16.36 5.57
C SER A 332 9.98 -14.91 5.06
N VAL A 333 9.35 -13.93 5.72
CA VAL A 333 9.46 -12.50 5.39
C VAL A 333 10.86 -11.95 5.65
N ALA A 334 11.58 -12.55 6.58
CA ALA A 334 12.97 -12.20 6.83
C ALA A 334 13.92 -12.76 5.75
N GLU A 335 13.50 -13.71 4.91
CA GLU A 335 14.38 -14.29 3.91
C GLU A 335 14.77 -13.29 2.79
N GLU A 336 13.82 -12.44 2.38
CA GLU A 336 14.02 -11.44 1.33
C GLU A 336 14.99 -10.33 1.80
N GLY A 337 16.16 -10.26 1.17
CA GLY A 337 17.17 -9.22 1.42
C GLY A 337 18.16 -9.49 2.55
N LEU A 338 18.11 -10.65 3.23
CA LEU A 338 19.12 -11.01 4.21
C LEU A 338 20.29 -11.80 3.62
N ASP A 339 21.49 -11.36 3.99
CA ASP A 339 22.68 -12.19 3.93
C ASP A 339 22.67 -13.25 5.05
N ILE A 340 21.86 -14.30 4.83
CA ILE A 340 21.74 -15.45 5.73
C ILE A 340 23.13 -16.12 5.82
N PRO A 341 23.68 -16.30 7.04
CA PRO A 341 24.99 -16.90 7.24
C PRO A 341 25.10 -18.34 6.73
N GLU A 342 26.33 -18.80 6.45
CA GLU A 342 26.60 -20.19 6.07
C GLU A 342 26.17 -21.16 7.18
N VAL A 343 25.36 -22.17 6.82
CA VAL A 343 24.82 -23.17 7.74
C VAL A 343 24.83 -24.56 7.13
N ASP A 344 24.87 -25.60 7.94
CA ASP A 344 24.93 -26.99 7.45
C ASP A 344 23.54 -27.57 7.23
N VAL A 345 22.55 -27.08 7.98
CA VAL A 345 21.18 -27.59 7.97
C VAL A 345 20.16 -26.45 7.88
N VAL A 346 19.23 -26.58 6.94
CA VAL A 346 18.04 -25.73 6.88
C VAL A 346 16.81 -26.59 7.08
N VAL A 347 15.91 -26.18 7.96
CA VAL A 347 14.64 -26.87 8.22
C VAL A 347 13.48 -25.94 7.95
N PHE A 348 12.59 -26.32 7.04
CA PHE A 348 11.33 -25.66 6.81
C PHE A 348 10.24 -26.36 7.62
N PHE A 349 9.64 -25.65 8.58
CA PHE A 349 8.52 -26.17 9.40
C PHE A 349 7.25 -26.45 8.57
N GLU A 350 7.16 -25.75 7.44
CA GLU A 350 6.09 -25.88 6.45
C GLU A 350 6.69 -25.65 5.05
N PRO A 351 6.12 -26.25 4.01
CA PRO A 351 6.62 -26.08 2.65
C PRO A 351 6.30 -24.67 2.13
N VAL A 352 7.26 -23.75 2.25
CA VAL A 352 7.17 -22.38 1.72
C VAL A 352 7.92 -22.31 0.38
N PRO A 353 7.22 -22.31 -0.79
CA PRO A 353 7.85 -22.44 -2.10
C PRO A 353 8.86 -21.34 -2.44
N SER A 354 8.62 -20.10 -1.99
CA SER A 354 9.54 -18.97 -2.20
C SER A 354 10.81 -19.14 -1.37
N ALA A 355 10.66 -19.42 -0.08
CA ALA A 355 11.78 -19.54 0.85
C ALA A 355 12.69 -20.73 0.55
N ILE A 356 12.11 -21.87 0.17
CA ILE A 356 12.88 -23.05 -0.29
C ILE A 356 13.72 -22.67 -1.51
N ARG A 357 13.13 -22.00 -2.50
CA ARG A 357 13.85 -21.57 -3.71
C ARG A 357 14.97 -20.57 -3.40
N SER A 358 14.77 -19.63 -2.48
CA SER A 358 15.81 -18.69 -2.10
C SER A 358 16.99 -19.36 -1.40
N VAL A 359 16.72 -20.30 -0.50
CA VAL A 359 17.78 -21.11 0.14
C VAL A 359 18.54 -21.92 -0.90
N GLN A 360 17.83 -22.53 -1.87
CA GLN A 360 18.45 -23.26 -2.98
C GLN A 360 19.33 -22.37 -3.86
N ARG A 361 18.86 -21.16 -4.20
CA ARG A 361 19.56 -20.21 -5.09
C ARG A 361 20.85 -19.68 -4.51
N ARG A 362 20.93 -19.52 -3.20
CA ARG A 362 22.08 -18.88 -2.56
C ARG A 362 23.20 -19.88 -2.22
N GLY A 363 23.03 -21.17 -2.53
CA GLY A 363 24.08 -22.19 -2.35
C GLY A 363 24.57 -22.30 -0.90
N ARG A 364 23.66 -22.16 0.08
CA ARG A 364 24.02 -21.89 1.48
C ARG A 364 24.20 -23.15 2.32
N THR A 365 25.18 -23.96 1.93
CA THR A 365 25.69 -25.05 2.76
C THR A 365 27.22 -25.06 2.75
N GLY A 366 27.85 -25.14 3.92
CA GLY A 366 29.29 -24.89 4.08
C GLY A 366 30.21 -25.69 3.13
N ARG A 367 31.41 -25.13 2.88
CA ARG A 367 32.42 -25.58 1.89
C ARG A 367 32.99 -26.99 2.05
N HIS A 368 32.53 -27.80 3.01
CA HIS A 368 33.11 -29.12 3.31
C HIS A 368 32.11 -30.29 3.36
N ALA A 369 30.79 -30.05 3.27
CA ALA A 369 29.78 -31.11 3.21
C ALA A 369 28.53 -30.69 2.40
N LYS A 370 27.85 -31.65 1.76
CA LYS A 370 26.52 -31.41 1.15
C LYS A 370 25.58 -30.97 2.26
N GLY A 371 25.14 -29.72 2.29
CA GLY A 371 24.19 -29.37 3.34
C GLY A 371 22.77 -29.79 3.00
N LEU A 372 22.01 -29.88 4.08
CA LEU A 372 20.78 -30.64 4.13
C LEU A 372 19.61 -29.67 4.29
N VAL A 373 18.64 -29.81 3.40
CA VAL A 373 17.39 -29.07 3.50
C VAL A 373 16.29 -30.04 3.89
N PHE A 374 15.72 -29.89 5.07
CA PHE A 374 14.57 -30.65 5.51
C PHE A 374 13.29 -29.84 5.33
N VAL A 375 12.25 -30.47 4.81
CA VAL A 375 10.93 -29.86 4.70
C VAL A 375 9.93 -30.75 5.41
N LEU A 376 9.35 -30.24 6.50
CA LEU A 376 8.29 -30.94 7.22
C LEU A 376 6.98 -30.81 6.43
N VAL A 377 6.28 -31.93 6.24
CA VAL A 377 5.04 -32.00 5.46
C VAL A 377 4.02 -32.85 6.20
N THR A 378 2.90 -32.27 6.59
CA THR A 378 1.77 -33.04 7.14
C THR A 378 1.02 -33.75 6.00
N LYS A 379 0.88 -35.08 6.07
CA LYS A 379 0.20 -35.88 5.05
C LYS A 379 -1.31 -35.59 4.99
N GLY A 380 -1.89 -35.62 3.80
CA GLY A 380 -3.32 -35.40 3.59
C GLY A 380 -3.78 -33.98 3.91
N THR A 381 -2.87 -33.01 3.80
CA THR A 381 -3.11 -31.60 4.11
C THR A 381 -2.61 -30.67 3.00
N ARG A 382 -2.85 -29.36 3.15
CA ARG A 382 -2.28 -28.32 2.29
C ARG A 382 -0.76 -28.35 2.16
N ASP A 383 -0.02 -28.87 3.14
CA ASP A 383 1.45 -28.96 3.05
C ASP A 383 1.87 -29.77 1.81
N GLU A 384 1.21 -30.90 1.53
CA GLU A 384 1.50 -31.70 0.34
C GLU A 384 1.20 -30.93 -0.95
N ALA A 385 0.03 -30.25 -1.00
CA ALA A 385 -0.37 -29.45 -2.14
C ALA A 385 0.64 -28.32 -2.42
N TYR A 386 1.11 -27.61 -1.39
CA TYR A 386 2.13 -26.56 -1.50
C TYR A 386 3.48 -27.11 -1.98
N HIS A 387 3.89 -28.28 -1.49
CA HIS A 387 5.10 -28.96 -1.97
C HIS A 387 5.01 -29.32 -3.46
N PHE A 388 3.91 -29.96 -3.90
CA PHE A 388 3.72 -30.35 -5.31
C PHE A 388 3.55 -29.15 -6.25
N ALA A 389 2.89 -28.08 -5.77
CA ALA A 389 2.75 -26.82 -6.51
C ALA A 389 4.13 -26.20 -6.82
N THR A 390 5.10 -26.34 -5.91
CA THR A 390 6.48 -25.82 -6.11
C THR A 390 7.13 -26.44 -7.34
N LYS A 391 7.17 -27.78 -7.41
CA LYS A 391 7.77 -28.50 -8.55
C LYS A 391 7.05 -28.22 -9.86
N SER A 392 5.72 -28.08 -9.82
CA SER A 392 4.91 -27.79 -11.00
C SER A 392 5.15 -26.37 -11.53
N LYS A 393 5.29 -25.38 -10.64
CA LYS A 393 5.59 -23.99 -11.00
C LYS A 393 7.00 -23.84 -11.57
N GLU A 394 7.97 -24.53 -10.98
CA GLU A 394 9.36 -24.51 -11.45
C GLU A 394 9.49 -25.11 -12.84
N ARG A 395 8.92 -26.31 -13.08
CA ARG A 395 8.87 -26.92 -14.42
C ARG A 395 8.18 -26.02 -15.44
N ARG A 396 7.10 -25.33 -15.03
CA ARG A 396 6.38 -24.39 -15.89
C ARG A 396 7.24 -23.17 -16.22
N MET A 397 7.92 -22.59 -15.23
CA MET A 397 8.85 -21.48 -15.41
C MET A 397 9.95 -21.86 -16.41
N HIS A 398 10.63 -22.99 -16.24
CA HIS A 398 11.68 -23.42 -17.17
C HIS A 398 11.15 -23.66 -18.59
N ARG A 399 9.95 -24.22 -18.73
CA ARG A 399 9.29 -24.37 -20.03
C ARG A 399 9.03 -23.01 -20.67
N VAL A 400 8.36 -22.10 -19.97
CA VAL A 400 8.06 -20.75 -20.46
C VAL A 400 9.34 -20.00 -20.83
N LEU A 401 10.40 -20.12 -20.02
CA LEU A 401 11.70 -19.51 -20.31
C LEU A 401 12.39 -20.14 -21.52
N GLY A 402 12.29 -21.46 -21.69
CA GLY A 402 12.78 -22.17 -22.87
C GLY A 402 12.03 -21.78 -24.15
N ASP A 403 10.71 -21.55 -24.06
CA ASP A 403 9.89 -21.07 -25.16
C ASP A 403 10.20 -19.59 -25.48
N LEU A 404 10.41 -18.76 -24.46
CA LEU A 404 10.82 -17.36 -24.64
C LEU A 404 12.18 -17.24 -25.33
N LYS A 405 13.15 -18.14 -25.08
CA LYS A 405 14.43 -18.18 -25.84
C LYS A 405 14.22 -18.31 -27.36
N LYS A 406 13.09 -18.89 -27.80
CA LYS A 406 12.78 -19.14 -29.21
C LYS A 406 11.93 -18.03 -29.86
N VAL A 407 11.31 -17.16 -29.06
CA VAL A 407 10.23 -16.26 -29.52
C VAL A 407 10.59 -14.77 -29.39
N VAL A 408 11.83 -14.42 -29.03
CA VAL A 408 12.21 -12.99 -29.04
C VAL A 408 12.53 -12.53 -30.46
N GLU A 409 11.48 -12.39 -31.27
CA GLU A 409 11.48 -11.38 -32.32
C GLU A 409 11.64 -10.02 -31.65
N PRO A 410 12.38 -9.07 -32.27
CA PRO A 410 12.47 -7.72 -31.74
C PRO A 410 11.04 -7.21 -31.58
N VAL A 411 10.64 -6.90 -30.35
CA VAL A 411 9.41 -6.15 -30.12
C VAL A 411 9.63 -4.85 -30.86
N ALA A 412 9.04 -4.74 -32.05
CA ALA A 412 9.09 -3.55 -32.85
C ALA A 412 8.70 -2.41 -31.91
N ARG A 413 9.52 -1.34 -31.89
CA ARG A 413 9.11 -0.06 -31.31
C ARG A 413 7.79 0.27 -31.99
N GLU A 414 6.67 -0.04 -31.34
CA GLU A 414 5.39 0.52 -31.73
C GLU A 414 5.62 2.04 -31.68
N PRO A 415 5.42 2.76 -32.79
CA PRO A 415 5.45 4.21 -32.73
C PRO A 415 4.39 4.60 -31.71
N LYS A 416 4.86 5.19 -30.62
CA LYS A 416 3.99 5.57 -29.54
C LYS A 416 3.03 6.63 -30.10
N LEU A 417 1.79 6.63 -29.60
CA LEU A 417 0.82 7.73 -29.80
C LEU A 417 1.39 9.12 -29.44
N GLU A 418 2.57 9.18 -28.80
CA GLU A 418 3.38 10.35 -28.50
C GLU A 418 3.75 11.17 -29.76
N GLU A 419 3.78 10.58 -30.96
CA GLU A 419 3.97 11.35 -32.22
C GLU A 419 2.75 12.20 -32.63
N PHE A 420 1.61 12.08 -31.93
CA PHE A 420 0.41 12.89 -32.19
C PHE A 420 -0.01 13.81 -31.03
N ALA A 421 0.75 13.88 -29.93
CA ALA A 421 0.39 14.71 -28.78
C ALA A 421 1.62 15.33 -28.09
N GLY A 422 2.43 16.06 -28.83
CA GLY A 422 3.44 16.94 -28.24
C GLY A 422 2.78 18.09 -27.49
N LEU A 423 2.71 18.03 -26.17
CA LEU A 423 2.74 19.23 -25.35
C LEU A 423 4.22 19.61 -25.23
N GLU A 424 4.64 20.62 -25.99
CA GLU A 424 6.00 21.16 -25.94
C GLU A 424 6.33 21.68 -24.52
N HIS A 425 7.62 21.70 -24.21
CA HIS A 425 8.27 21.85 -22.89
C HIS A 425 8.07 23.20 -22.17
N ASP A 426 7.05 23.99 -22.54
CA ASP A 426 6.93 25.41 -22.16
C ASP A 426 6.01 25.69 -20.96
N VAL A 427 5.45 24.65 -20.33
CA VAL A 427 4.48 24.81 -19.24
C VAL A 427 5.09 24.42 -17.90
N VAL A 428 5.03 25.33 -16.92
CA VAL A 428 5.56 25.13 -15.57
C VAL A 428 4.42 24.89 -14.57
N VAL A 429 4.53 23.88 -13.72
CA VAL A 429 3.60 23.66 -12.60
C VAL A 429 4.38 23.63 -11.30
N HIS A 430 4.03 24.53 -10.38
CA HIS A 430 4.58 24.50 -9.02
C HIS A 430 3.79 23.50 -8.18
N VAL A 431 4.49 22.63 -7.47
CA VAL A 431 3.88 21.51 -6.73
C VAL A 431 4.34 21.54 -5.28
N ASP A 432 3.41 21.35 -4.34
CA ASP A 432 3.75 21.25 -2.92
C ASP A 432 4.67 20.05 -2.64
N GLN A 433 5.67 20.22 -1.77
CA GLN A 433 6.59 19.14 -1.41
C GLN A 433 5.90 17.89 -0.85
N ARG A 434 4.73 18.04 -0.22
CA ARG A 434 3.92 16.92 0.29
C ARG A 434 3.42 16.01 -0.82
N GLU A 435 3.23 16.55 -2.03
CA GLU A 435 2.72 15.84 -3.20
C GLU A 435 3.81 15.20 -4.07
N ARG A 436 5.10 15.37 -3.71
CA ARG A 436 6.26 14.90 -4.49
C ARG A 436 6.20 13.42 -4.92
N GLY A 437 5.59 12.56 -4.09
CA GLY A 437 5.47 11.11 -4.34
C GLY A 437 4.14 10.68 -4.94
N SER A 438 3.28 11.61 -5.36
CA SER A 438 1.95 11.30 -5.88
C SER A 438 2.02 10.77 -7.33
N GLY A 439 1.03 9.96 -7.71
CA GLY A 439 0.90 9.49 -9.09
C GLY A 439 0.67 10.62 -10.10
N VAL A 440 0.15 11.76 -9.64
CA VAL A 440 -0.13 12.94 -10.48
C VAL A 440 1.17 13.61 -10.91
N VAL A 441 2.13 13.76 -9.99
CA VAL A 441 3.46 14.33 -10.30
C VAL A 441 4.21 13.48 -11.33
N ARG A 442 4.11 12.15 -11.21
CA ARG A 442 4.68 11.23 -12.21
C ARG A 442 4.04 11.43 -13.58
N ALA A 443 2.71 11.43 -13.63
CA ALA A 443 1.98 11.62 -14.88
C ALA A 443 2.21 13.00 -15.52
N LEU A 444 2.34 14.07 -14.73
CA LEU A 444 2.72 15.40 -15.22
C LEU A 444 4.11 15.40 -15.87
N SER A 445 5.07 14.68 -15.27
CA SER A 445 6.41 14.50 -15.82
C SER A 445 6.41 13.69 -17.10
N ASP A 446 5.51 12.70 -17.23
CA ASP A 446 5.32 11.92 -18.46
C ASP A 446 4.69 12.75 -19.59
N LEU A 447 3.88 13.75 -19.24
CA LEU A 447 3.32 14.72 -20.19
C LEU A 447 4.31 15.82 -20.61
N GLY A 448 5.57 15.78 -20.16
CA GLY A 448 6.59 16.78 -20.51
C GLY A 448 6.47 18.12 -19.79
N VAL A 449 5.59 18.23 -18.78
CA VAL A 449 5.40 19.46 -17.99
C VAL A 449 6.62 19.71 -17.09
N ARG A 450 7.09 20.96 -17.02
CA ARG A 450 8.16 21.35 -16.10
C ARG A 450 7.61 21.49 -14.68
N ILE A 451 8.08 20.64 -13.77
CA ILE A 451 7.62 20.61 -12.37
C ILE A 451 8.62 21.32 -11.47
N GLU A 452 8.15 22.23 -10.62
CA GLU A 452 8.97 22.92 -9.62
C GLU A 452 8.40 22.67 -8.21
N LEU A 453 9.16 21.92 -7.39
CA LEU A 453 8.74 21.57 -6.03
C LEU A 453 8.98 22.72 -5.06
N MET A 454 7.94 23.16 -4.37
CA MET A 454 7.95 24.29 -3.44
C MET A 454 7.18 23.94 -2.15
N ASN A 455 7.44 24.66 -1.07
CA ASN A 455 6.57 24.60 0.11
C ASN A 455 5.43 25.59 -0.11
N LEU A 456 4.25 25.11 -0.51
CA LEU A 456 3.11 25.97 -0.78
C LEU A 456 2.33 26.20 0.52
N GLU A 457 2.01 27.46 0.82
CA GLU A 457 1.15 27.77 1.96
C GLU A 457 -0.31 27.37 1.70
N ILE A 458 -0.73 27.37 0.43
CA ILE A 458 -2.13 27.22 0.00
C ILE A 458 -2.17 26.41 -1.30
N GLY A 459 -2.97 25.33 -1.31
CA GLY A 459 -3.13 24.45 -2.45
C GLY A 459 -1.99 23.44 -2.64
N ASP A 460 -2.23 22.48 -3.51
CA ASP A 460 -1.30 21.39 -3.82
C ASP A 460 -0.51 21.67 -5.11
N TYR A 461 -1.17 22.33 -6.08
CA TYR A 461 -0.58 22.70 -7.38
C TYR A 461 -0.89 24.16 -7.70
N VAL A 462 0.10 24.93 -8.13
CA VAL A 462 -0.09 26.30 -8.63
C VAL A 462 0.26 26.33 -10.11
N LEU A 463 -0.72 26.75 -10.93
CA LEU A 463 -0.61 26.73 -12.40
C LEU A 463 -0.32 28.13 -12.97
N SER A 464 -0.60 29.19 -12.22
CA SER A 464 -0.25 30.57 -12.55
C SER A 464 -0.33 31.45 -11.30
N ASP A 465 -0.01 32.74 -11.43
CA ASP A 465 -0.15 33.75 -10.36
C ASP A 465 -1.57 33.87 -9.79
N ARG A 466 -2.57 33.36 -10.51
CA ARG A 466 -3.98 33.42 -10.13
C ARG A 466 -4.69 32.07 -10.03
N VAL A 467 -4.11 30.99 -10.55
CA VAL A 467 -4.72 29.65 -10.53
C VAL A 467 -4.00 28.75 -9.53
N VAL A 468 -4.74 28.34 -8.51
CA VAL A 468 -4.33 27.32 -7.53
C VAL A 468 -5.28 26.14 -7.62
N VAL A 469 -4.74 24.94 -7.41
CA VAL A 469 -5.49 23.69 -7.41
C VAL A 469 -5.25 22.96 -6.10
N GLU A 470 -6.33 22.63 -5.41
CA GLU A 470 -6.37 21.65 -4.33
C GLU A 470 -6.79 20.30 -4.92
N LEU A 471 -6.02 19.25 -4.65
CA LEU A 471 -6.34 17.89 -5.05
C LEU A 471 -6.87 17.12 -3.85
N LYS A 472 -8.07 16.56 -3.98
CA LYS A 472 -8.67 15.80 -2.90
C LYS A 472 -9.29 14.51 -3.42
N ARG A 473 -8.96 13.39 -2.78
CA ARG A 473 -9.63 12.13 -3.11
C ARG A 473 -11.06 12.15 -2.59
N VAL A 474 -11.96 11.44 -3.27
CA VAL A 474 -13.37 11.37 -2.89
C VAL A 474 -13.58 10.99 -1.41
N PRO A 475 -12.87 9.99 -0.82
CA PRO A 475 -12.98 9.71 0.60
C PRO A 475 -12.52 10.86 1.50
N ASP A 476 -11.37 11.46 1.21
CA ASP A 476 -10.80 12.54 2.01
C ASP A 476 -11.66 13.82 1.97
N PHE A 477 -12.35 14.05 0.85
CA PHE A 477 -13.33 15.11 0.71
C PHE A 477 -14.50 14.92 1.69
N VAL A 478 -15.05 13.71 1.75
CA VAL A 478 -16.16 13.38 2.67
C VAL A 478 -15.70 13.45 4.13
N ASP A 479 -14.52 12.94 4.45
CA ASP A 479 -13.97 13.03 5.80
C ASP A 479 -13.77 14.49 6.23
N SER A 480 -13.28 15.36 5.32
CA SER A 480 -13.10 16.79 5.62
C SER A 480 -14.40 17.57 5.79
N LEU A 481 -15.50 17.06 5.24
CA LEU A 481 -16.84 17.59 5.48
C LEU A 481 -17.30 17.23 6.89
N VAL A 482 -17.09 15.98 7.32
CA VAL A 482 -17.43 15.51 8.68
C VAL A 482 -16.62 16.26 9.74
N ASP A 483 -15.34 16.48 9.47
CA ASP A 483 -14.43 17.18 10.39
C ASP A 483 -14.58 18.71 10.38
N GLY A 484 -15.40 19.27 9.49
CA GLY A 484 -15.63 20.72 9.37
C GLY A 484 -14.47 21.53 8.76
N ARG A 485 -13.34 20.90 8.42
CA ARG A 485 -12.11 21.56 7.94
C ARG A 485 -12.18 22.05 6.50
N LEU A 486 -13.10 21.51 5.69
CA LEU A 486 -13.21 21.81 4.26
C LEU A 486 -13.51 23.29 3.97
N LEU A 487 -14.35 23.93 4.78
CA LEU A 487 -14.72 25.34 4.58
C LEU A 487 -13.56 26.29 4.91
N ASP A 488 -12.69 25.93 5.86
CA ASP A 488 -11.51 26.72 6.19
C ASP A 488 -10.46 26.64 5.07
N GLN A 489 -10.28 25.46 4.48
CA GLN A 489 -9.46 25.29 3.27
C GLN A 489 -10.03 26.10 2.09
N ALA A 490 -11.35 26.08 1.90
CA ALA A 490 -12.01 26.88 0.87
C ALA A 490 -11.75 28.39 1.05
N ARG A 491 -11.75 28.90 2.29
CA ARG A 491 -11.38 30.30 2.58
C ARG A 491 -9.93 30.62 2.20
N GLN A 492 -9.00 29.69 2.46
CA GLN A 492 -7.60 29.87 2.11
C GLN A 492 -7.39 29.91 0.59
N LEU A 493 -8.04 28.99 -0.14
CA LEU A 493 -7.94 28.91 -1.60
C LEU A 493 -8.40 30.20 -2.31
N ARG A 494 -9.40 30.91 -1.77
CA ARG A 494 -9.89 32.20 -2.30
C ARG A 494 -8.88 33.33 -2.34
N ARG A 495 -7.69 33.16 -1.74
CA ARG A 495 -6.60 34.13 -1.89
C ARG A 495 -6.05 34.17 -3.32
N TYR A 496 -6.28 33.12 -4.10
CA TYR A 496 -6.07 33.11 -5.54
C TYR A 496 -7.34 33.53 -6.28
N ALA A 497 -7.20 34.25 -7.39
CA ALA A 497 -8.37 34.74 -8.14
C ALA A 497 -9.15 33.63 -8.86
N ARG A 498 -8.54 32.46 -9.06
CA ARG A 498 -9.13 31.28 -9.72
C ARG A 498 -8.77 30.00 -8.97
N PRO A 499 -9.41 29.75 -7.82
CA PRO A 499 -9.22 28.50 -7.09
C PRO A 499 -9.98 27.35 -7.75
N VAL A 500 -9.31 26.20 -7.85
CA VAL A 500 -9.87 24.96 -8.40
C VAL A 500 -9.74 23.87 -7.34
N LEU A 501 -10.79 23.08 -7.16
CA LEU A 501 -10.77 21.85 -6.39
C LEU A 501 -10.96 20.68 -7.36
N ILE A 502 -9.99 19.77 -7.42
CA ILE A 502 -10.12 18.52 -8.18
C ILE A 502 -10.47 17.40 -7.22
N LEU A 503 -11.62 16.76 -7.48
CA LEU A 503 -12.03 15.52 -6.81
C LEU A 503 -11.56 14.32 -7.62
N GLU A 504 -10.50 13.66 -7.13
CA GLU A 504 -9.92 12.47 -7.78
C GLU A 504 -10.57 11.19 -7.24
N GLY A 505 -11.07 10.36 -8.17
CA GLY A 505 -11.59 9.03 -7.90
C GLY A 505 -12.85 8.68 -8.68
N ASP A 506 -13.00 7.40 -8.99
CA ASP A 506 -14.21 6.82 -9.57
C ASP A 506 -15.31 6.55 -8.53
N GLU A 507 -15.02 6.78 -7.24
CA GLU A 507 -15.99 6.61 -6.18
C GLU A 507 -17.16 7.59 -6.29
N ASP A 508 -18.34 7.11 -5.90
CA ASP A 508 -19.49 7.98 -5.73
C ASP A 508 -19.35 8.77 -4.42
N VAL A 509 -19.19 10.09 -4.53
CA VAL A 509 -19.15 11.03 -3.40
C VAL A 509 -20.42 10.89 -2.55
N TYR A 510 -21.57 10.53 -3.13
CA TYR A 510 -22.83 10.33 -2.41
C TYR A 510 -22.99 8.93 -1.79
N GLY A 511 -22.11 7.98 -2.12
CA GLY A 511 -22.19 6.58 -1.70
C GLY A 511 -21.49 6.25 -0.37
N GLN A 512 -20.80 7.25 0.21
CA GLN A 512 -20.03 7.15 1.44
C GLN A 512 -20.93 7.09 2.69
N ARG A 513 -20.57 6.26 3.68
CA ARG A 513 -21.40 6.03 4.88
C ARG A 513 -21.43 7.27 5.77
N ASN A 514 -22.59 7.55 6.37
CA ASN A 514 -22.81 8.55 7.44
C ASN A 514 -22.91 10.05 7.04
N VAL A 515 -23.01 10.38 5.75
CA VAL A 515 -23.28 11.77 5.32
C VAL A 515 -24.53 11.83 4.46
N HIS A 516 -25.46 12.71 4.82
CA HIS A 516 -26.70 12.88 4.07
C HIS A 516 -26.42 13.51 2.68
N PRO A 517 -27.03 13.02 1.58
CA PRO A 517 -26.77 13.55 0.23
C PRO A 517 -26.96 15.07 0.08
N ASN A 518 -27.93 15.65 0.79
CA ASN A 518 -28.14 17.10 0.76
C ASN A 518 -27.04 17.91 1.47
N ALA A 519 -26.32 17.32 2.43
CA ALA A 519 -25.17 18.00 3.05
C ALA A 519 -24.02 18.12 2.03
N ILE A 520 -23.79 17.06 1.25
CA ILE A 520 -22.80 17.06 0.16
C ILE A 520 -23.20 18.07 -0.92
N ARG A 521 -24.47 18.06 -1.35
CA ARG A 521 -24.98 19.06 -2.32
C ARG A 521 -24.85 20.48 -1.80
N GLY A 522 -25.17 20.72 -0.52
CA GLY A 522 -25.05 22.02 0.12
C GLY A 522 -23.61 22.53 0.13
N VAL A 523 -22.64 21.66 0.41
CA VAL A 523 -21.22 22.03 0.42
C VAL A 523 -20.68 22.25 -0.97
N LEU A 524 -21.01 21.40 -1.94
CA LEU A 524 -20.63 21.62 -3.35
C LEU A 524 -21.24 22.94 -3.88
N ALA A 525 -22.51 23.20 -3.57
CA ALA A 525 -23.16 24.46 -3.91
C ALA A 525 -22.47 25.64 -3.23
N SER A 526 -22.10 25.53 -1.95
CA SER A 526 -21.39 26.59 -1.23
C SER A 526 -19.99 26.84 -1.83
N LEU A 527 -19.22 25.80 -2.12
CA LEU A 527 -17.91 25.92 -2.76
C LEU A 527 -18.00 26.69 -4.09
N ILE A 528 -19.02 26.39 -4.91
CA ILE A 528 -19.20 27.01 -6.22
C ILE A 528 -19.79 28.42 -6.11
N VAL A 529 -20.87 28.59 -5.35
CA VAL A 529 -21.69 29.82 -5.31
C VAL A 529 -21.13 30.83 -4.29
N ASP A 530 -20.83 30.38 -3.07
CA ASP A 530 -20.42 31.28 -1.98
C ASP A 530 -18.90 31.55 -2.02
N PHE A 531 -18.11 30.52 -2.35
CA PHE A 531 -16.65 30.61 -2.37
C PHE A 531 -16.07 30.86 -3.77
N GLY A 532 -16.85 30.67 -4.84
CA GLY A 532 -16.38 30.87 -6.22
C GLY A 532 -15.28 29.88 -6.64
N ILE A 533 -15.22 28.71 -6.00
CA ILE A 533 -14.25 27.65 -6.29
C ILE A 533 -14.80 26.77 -7.40
N THR A 534 -14.00 26.62 -8.46
CA THR A 534 -14.36 25.69 -9.55
C THR A 534 -14.11 24.26 -9.08
N VAL A 535 -15.13 23.41 -9.12
CA VAL A 535 -15.00 22.00 -8.73
C VAL A 535 -14.97 21.14 -9.98
N LEU A 536 -13.88 20.42 -10.20
CA LEU A 536 -13.69 19.47 -11.29
C LEU A 536 -13.57 18.05 -10.73
N ARG A 537 -13.88 17.05 -11.55
CA ARG A 537 -13.66 15.63 -11.23
C ARG A 537 -12.63 15.04 -12.18
N SER A 538 -11.80 14.15 -11.65
CA SER A 538 -10.89 13.30 -12.40
C SER A 538 -11.01 11.85 -11.92
N ARG A 539 -10.72 10.90 -12.81
CA ARG A 539 -10.89 9.46 -12.50
C ARG A 539 -9.61 8.82 -11.97
N SER A 540 -8.47 9.32 -12.40
CA SER A 540 -7.16 8.75 -12.11
C SER A 540 -6.09 9.84 -12.06
N PRO A 541 -4.91 9.53 -11.49
CA PRO A 541 -3.80 10.48 -11.47
C PRO A 541 -3.35 10.96 -12.86
N GLY A 542 -3.46 10.10 -13.89
CA GLY A 542 -3.16 10.47 -15.28
C GLY A 542 -4.18 11.46 -15.85
N ASP A 543 -5.45 11.27 -15.56
CA ASP A 543 -6.54 12.20 -15.93
C ASP A 543 -6.38 13.55 -15.22
N THR A 544 -6.07 13.54 -13.92
CA THR A 544 -5.71 14.74 -13.14
C THR A 544 -4.53 15.48 -13.78
N ALA A 545 -3.44 14.78 -14.10
CA ALA A 545 -2.26 15.39 -14.72
C ALA A 545 -2.57 16.01 -16.09
N GLY A 546 -3.38 15.34 -16.92
CA GLY A 546 -3.85 15.89 -18.19
C GLY A 546 -4.64 17.19 -18.02
N LEU A 547 -5.57 17.23 -17.05
CA LEU A 547 -6.33 18.44 -16.72
C LEU A 547 -5.42 19.58 -16.27
N LEU A 548 -4.48 19.31 -15.35
CA LEU A 548 -3.51 20.29 -14.85
C LEU A 548 -2.65 20.85 -15.99
N ALA A 549 -2.11 19.99 -16.85
CA ALA A 549 -1.28 20.38 -17.99
C ALA A 549 -2.03 21.30 -18.97
N VAL A 550 -3.27 20.95 -19.33
CA VAL A 550 -4.11 21.76 -20.23
C VAL A 550 -4.46 23.11 -19.60
N MET A 551 -4.81 23.14 -18.30
CA MET A 551 -5.10 24.39 -17.59
C MET A 551 -3.88 25.30 -17.51
N ALA A 552 -2.72 24.75 -17.13
CA ALA A 552 -1.47 25.50 -17.05
C ALA A 552 -1.05 26.06 -18.42
N ARG A 553 -1.16 25.26 -19.49
CA ARG A 553 -0.89 25.73 -20.86
C ARG A 553 -1.77 26.89 -21.27
N ARG A 554 -3.09 26.81 -21.01
CA ARG A 554 -4.04 27.89 -21.33
C ARG A 554 -3.72 29.18 -20.57
N GLU A 555 -3.31 29.07 -19.32
CA GLU A 555 -2.99 30.23 -18.49
C GLU A 555 -1.65 30.87 -18.84
N GLN A 556 -0.65 30.07 -19.24
CA GLN A 556 0.72 30.54 -19.49
C GLN A 556 0.97 30.91 -20.95
N VAL A 557 0.58 30.04 -21.89
CA VAL A 557 0.92 30.17 -23.31
C VAL A 557 -0.11 30.99 -24.08
N ALA A 558 -1.41 30.75 -23.87
CA ALA A 558 -2.47 31.42 -24.64
C ALA A 558 -2.75 32.86 -24.17
N SER A 559 -2.14 33.30 -23.07
CA SER A 559 -2.42 34.59 -22.44
C SER A 559 -1.24 35.57 -22.46
N GLU A 560 -0.08 35.21 -23.04
CA GLU A 560 1.20 35.96 -22.99
C GLU A 560 1.52 36.52 -21.58
N ARG A 561 1.58 35.66 -20.57
CA ARG A 561 1.84 36.10 -19.18
C ARG A 561 3.10 35.46 -18.63
N GLU A 562 4.11 36.28 -18.38
CA GLU A 562 5.26 35.89 -17.58
C GLU A 562 4.85 35.61 -16.12
N LEU A 563 5.30 34.47 -15.60
CA LEU A 563 5.19 34.08 -14.19
C LEU A 563 5.89 35.11 -13.29
N ARG A 564 5.11 35.94 -12.59
CA ARG A 564 5.63 36.80 -11.53
C ARG A 564 5.54 36.07 -10.19
N MET A 565 6.70 35.77 -9.60
CA MET A 565 6.81 35.37 -8.20
C MET A 565 6.45 36.55 -7.31
N HIS A 566 5.16 36.71 -6.97
CA HIS A 566 4.64 37.32 -5.74
C HIS A 566 3.12 37.18 -5.76
N GLY A 567 2.63 36.03 -5.31
CA GLY A 567 1.21 35.78 -5.09
C GLY A 567 0.68 36.46 -3.84
N VAL A 568 0.83 37.78 -3.70
CA VAL A 568 -0.02 38.62 -2.82
C VAL A 568 0.08 40.05 -3.34
N LYS A 569 -0.96 40.56 -4.02
CA LYS A 569 -1.18 42.02 -3.91
C LYS A 569 -1.68 42.25 -2.48
N PRO A 570 -1.05 43.15 -1.70
CA PRO A 570 -1.66 43.62 -0.46
C PRO A 570 -3.09 44.04 -0.78
N LEU A 571 -4.04 43.64 0.07
CA LEU A 571 -5.40 44.18 -0.02
C LEU A 571 -5.27 45.69 -0.14
N SER A 572 -5.90 46.27 -1.16
CA SER A 572 -5.96 47.72 -1.31
C SER A 572 -6.64 48.31 -0.06
N LEU A 573 -6.32 49.56 0.31
CA LEU A 573 -6.74 50.14 1.59
C LEU A 573 -8.27 50.05 1.79
N ASP A 574 -9.02 50.25 0.71
CA ASP A 574 -10.47 50.06 0.59
C ASP A 574 -10.91 48.61 0.83
N GLN A 575 -10.19 47.62 0.29
CA GLN A 575 -10.46 46.20 0.53
C GLN A 575 -10.14 45.78 1.97
N VAL A 576 -9.08 46.34 2.58
CA VAL A 576 -8.80 46.14 4.02
C VAL A 576 -9.90 46.78 4.85
N GLN A 577 -10.36 47.97 4.47
CA GLN A 577 -11.45 48.66 5.16
C GLN A 577 -12.75 47.87 5.10
N GLU A 578 -13.12 47.38 3.91
CA GLU A 578 -14.30 46.53 3.72
C GLU A 578 -14.20 45.24 4.54
N TYR A 579 -13.03 44.60 4.53
CA TYR A 579 -12.78 43.38 5.30
C TYR A 579 -12.98 43.60 6.81
N VAL A 580 -12.35 44.65 7.37
CA VAL A 580 -12.48 44.99 8.80
C VAL A 580 -13.94 45.28 9.16
N VAL A 581 -14.67 46.06 8.35
CA VAL A 581 -16.08 46.38 8.63
C VAL A 581 -16.98 45.15 8.48
N SER A 582 -16.73 44.28 7.49
CA SER A 582 -17.47 43.03 7.29
C SER A 582 -17.22 41.97 8.37
N SER A 583 -16.20 42.16 9.21
CA SER A 583 -15.93 41.29 10.36
C SER A 583 -16.76 41.66 11.59
N LEU A 584 -17.43 42.82 11.58
CA LEU A 584 -18.27 43.25 12.69
C LEU A 584 -19.53 42.38 12.81
N PRO A 585 -19.93 41.95 14.03
CA PRO A 585 -21.09 41.11 14.24
C PRO A 585 -22.37 41.69 13.61
N GLY A 586 -22.99 40.93 12.71
CA GLY A 586 -24.22 41.34 12.03
C GLY A 586 -24.03 42.26 10.81
N ILE A 587 -22.77 42.54 10.41
CA ILE A 587 -22.40 43.33 9.24
C ILE A 587 -21.70 42.43 8.23
N GLY A 588 -22.42 42.04 7.17
CA GLY A 588 -21.82 41.30 6.05
C GLY A 588 -21.29 42.24 4.95
N PRO A 589 -20.71 41.69 3.87
CA PRO A 589 -20.17 42.47 2.74
C PRO A 589 -21.20 43.44 2.12
N ARG A 590 -22.48 43.04 2.10
CA ARG A 590 -23.59 43.87 1.61
C ARG A 590 -23.82 45.15 2.42
N LEU A 591 -23.44 45.17 3.70
CA LEU A 591 -23.59 46.33 4.61
C LEU A 591 -22.27 47.09 4.81
N ALA A 592 -21.13 46.43 4.63
CA ALA A 592 -19.81 47.03 4.82
C ALA A 592 -19.54 48.19 3.86
N VAL A 593 -19.85 48.02 2.56
CA VAL A 593 -19.64 49.06 1.54
C VAL A 593 -20.57 50.28 1.75
N PRO A 594 -21.90 50.13 2.00
CA PRO A 594 -22.76 51.26 2.34
C PRO A 594 -22.30 52.05 3.58
N LEU A 595 -21.89 51.37 4.64
CA LEU A 595 -21.36 51.99 5.86
C LEU A 595 -20.09 52.81 5.56
N LEU A 596 -19.14 52.21 4.84
CA LEU A 596 -17.90 52.89 4.48
C LEU A 596 -18.13 54.05 3.51
N ARG A 597 -19.12 53.97 2.61
CA ARG A 597 -19.51 55.08 1.73
C ARG A 597 -20.17 56.23 2.50
N ARG A 598 -21.00 55.94 3.50
CA ARG A 598 -21.70 56.95 4.32
C ARG A 598 -20.75 57.70 5.26
N PHE A 599 -19.84 56.98 5.91
CA PHE A 599 -18.96 57.52 6.94
C PHE A 599 -17.53 57.80 6.46
N GLY A 600 -17.15 57.32 5.28
CA GLY A 600 -15.87 57.60 4.62
C GLY A 600 -14.63 56.91 5.22
N SER A 601 -14.67 56.49 6.49
CA SER A 601 -13.57 55.75 7.13
C SER A 601 -14.07 54.87 8.29
N ILE A 602 -13.30 53.86 8.68
CA ILE A 602 -13.59 53.03 9.86
C ILE A 602 -13.68 53.89 11.12
N ARG A 603 -12.79 54.88 11.27
CA ARG A 603 -12.80 55.76 12.46
C ARG A 603 -14.11 56.54 12.57
N ALA A 604 -14.60 57.08 11.45
CA ALA A 604 -15.87 57.79 11.43
C ALA A 604 -17.06 56.86 11.70
N LEU A 605 -17.03 55.62 11.19
CA LEU A 605 -18.03 54.60 11.51
C LEU A 605 -18.04 54.25 13.01
N VAL A 606 -16.87 54.06 13.62
CA VAL A 606 -16.73 53.74 15.06
C VAL A 606 -17.20 54.90 15.94
N ASN A 607 -17.05 56.14 15.47
CA ASN A 607 -17.48 57.34 16.19
C ASN A 607 -18.93 57.75 15.91
N ALA A 608 -19.62 57.12 14.95
CA ALA A 608 -20.99 57.47 14.58
C ALA A 608 -21.98 57.18 15.72
N SER A 609 -22.95 58.07 15.94
CA SER A 609 -24.00 57.88 16.95
C SER A 609 -24.96 56.74 16.56
N GLU A 610 -25.72 56.23 17.53
CA GLU A 610 -26.75 55.21 17.23
C GLU A 610 -27.80 55.72 16.24
N GLU A 611 -28.10 57.02 16.26
CA GLU A 611 -29.03 57.67 15.34
C GLU A 611 -28.44 57.74 13.92
N GLU A 612 -27.17 58.12 13.79
CA GLU A 612 -26.47 58.18 12.50
C GLU A 612 -26.32 56.80 11.85
N LEU A 613 -26.06 55.75 12.65
CA LEU A 613 -25.96 54.38 12.14
C LEU A 613 -27.28 53.85 11.56
N ARG A 614 -28.42 54.30 12.09
CA ARG A 614 -29.77 53.90 11.63
C ARG A 614 -30.16 54.54 10.30
N GLU A 615 -29.46 55.59 9.86
CA GLU A 615 -29.67 56.21 8.55
C GLU A 615 -29.18 55.34 7.39
N VAL A 616 -28.36 54.31 7.66
CA VAL A 616 -27.90 53.37 6.64
C VAL A 616 -28.93 52.25 6.46
N ASP A 617 -29.38 52.07 5.21
CA ASP A 617 -30.32 51.03 4.84
C ASP A 617 -29.90 49.66 5.39
N LEU A 618 -30.87 48.92 5.93
CA LEU A 618 -30.72 47.59 6.56
C LEU A 618 -30.03 47.58 7.94
N ILE A 619 -29.78 48.74 8.54
CA ILE A 619 -29.39 48.89 9.96
C ILE A 619 -30.59 49.33 10.80
N GLY A 620 -31.24 48.35 11.45
CA GLY A 620 -32.31 48.61 12.41
C GLY A 620 -31.81 48.98 13.81
N PRO A 621 -32.71 49.39 14.73
CA PRO A 621 -32.36 49.85 16.08
C PRO A 621 -31.53 48.85 16.88
N SER A 622 -31.86 47.55 16.78
CA SER A 622 -31.12 46.49 17.48
C SER A 622 -29.68 46.31 16.97
N LYS A 623 -29.44 46.53 15.67
CA LYS A 623 -28.09 46.41 15.09
C LYS A 623 -27.24 47.64 15.41
N ALA A 624 -27.82 48.84 15.32
CA ALA A 624 -27.14 50.08 15.67
C ALA A 624 -26.68 50.06 17.14
N LYS A 625 -27.57 49.66 18.05
CA LYS A 625 -27.22 49.51 19.47
C LYS A 625 -26.08 48.52 19.70
N LYS A 626 -26.14 47.33 19.10
CA LYS A 626 -25.08 46.30 19.24
C LYS A 626 -23.72 46.76 18.73
N LEU A 627 -23.68 47.57 17.66
CA LEU A 627 -22.43 48.15 17.16
C LEU A 627 -21.88 49.20 18.12
N ARG A 628 -22.73 50.08 18.66
CA ARG A 628 -22.31 51.05 19.69
C ARG A 628 -21.78 50.36 20.94
N ASP A 629 -22.53 49.39 21.46
CA ASP A 629 -22.12 48.60 22.63
C ASP A 629 -20.75 47.94 22.38
N LEU A 630 -20.50 47.42 21.17
CA LEU A 630 -19.22 46.83 20.79
C LEU A 630 -18.08 47.86 20.74
N PHE A 631 -18.32 49.05 20.20
CA PHE A 631 -17.30 50.09 20.05
C PHE A 631 -16.94 50.76 21.38
N ASP A 632 -17.89 50.84 22.30
CA ASP A 632 -17.72 51.51 23.59
C ASP A 632 -17.30 50.56 24.73
N ALA A 633 -17.48 49.25 24.57
CA ALA A 633 -17.12 48.27 25.60
C ALA A 633 -15.60 48.23 25.86
N HIS A 634 -15.23 48.30 27.14
CA HIS A 634 -13.87 48.00 27.58
C HIS A 634 -13.59 46.49 27.45
N PHE A 635 -12.41 46.15 26.94
CA PHE A 635 -12.00 44.75 26.79
C PHE A 635 -11.65 44.13 28.13
N GLU A 636 -12.43 43.14 28.57
CA GLU A 636 -12.13 42.29 29.72
C GLU A 636 -12.05 40.82 29.27
N ARG A 637 -10.90 40.17 29.51
CA ARG A 637 -10.68 38.76 29.16
C ARG A 637 -10.80 37.90 30.43
N SER A 638 -11.87 37.12 30.54
CA SER A 638 -12.03 36.09 31.60
C SER A 638 -11.25 34.83 31.26
#